data_AF-A0A538DN12-F1
#
_entry.id   AF-A0A538DN12-F1
#
_cell.length_a   1.000
_cell.length_b   1.000
_cell.length_c   1.000
_cell.angle_alpha   90.00
_cell.angle_beta   90.00
_cell.angle_gamma   90.00
#
_symmetry.space_group_name_H-M   'P 1'
#
loop_
_entity.id
_entity.type
_entity.pdbx_description
1 polymer ?
#
loop_
_entity_poly.entity_id
_entity_poly.type
_entity_poly.pdbx_seq_one_letter_code
_entity_poly.pdbx_strand_id
1 'polypeptide(L)'
;MTATVIACNRPDCAGHIAPDGYCDTCGAKYAPTAPVPSAARVSTRATIGAPVAPSHRVSAATSAGATSRRSSSRRTAGTRAQLGAGLIEVAPTPVGDPLSAVLSDEKIAAVIGARPEEERFCAACGRPVGRGTPERPGRTKGFCGNCRAPFDFTTNMPSLAKGDLVGNQYEIMGCLAHGGLGWIYLARDTAVSNRWVVLKGLLSSGDPDAIAAAVAERQFLARVEHGSIVRIYNFVTWRGAGYIVVEYVGGESLNSKLKKRRQENGGLPNPLPVADAIAYLLAMLPALGHLHRLGLLYNDLKPANIMAVGDDIKLIDLGAVIRADDPDAIVFGTEGFQAPEVASAGPSVASDIYTVGRTLAVLILNFVFHEGRYLYDLPEPADEPLFQRWESLYRFLLKTTAHDPADRLQSADEVAQQLYGVLREIVATTESHPYAAASVHFSGDQLPNLFADLGDKLDVTAATWRALPALVVDATDLAAPYLINLPRISPTEDIRALDDAVQSGRVQETVEVRLRKARALIDSGSSPQPILDLVVADDPWDWRAKWLQAVWVLSQTQYAEAAAHFSSVWTDQPGELAPKLGLALAAEGAAELERAAQLFDLVCTVDDGYISAIFGLARVRSAAGDRAGSVAAFERVPTSSAVYIDAQLAAARARVTGSATLQDLLVAAGMVDRLLLDADTRAMVHAEILEAALAGVGSSAWTIDPSTELLGVAVEERSLRRALESKYRDLGRAARSSAERLRLVDRANAVRPVTVF
;
A
#
# COMPACT_ATOMS: atom_id res chain seq x y z
N MET A 1 -62.49 -6.68 -7.87
CA MET A 1 -61.44 -5.79 -7.36
C MET A 1 -60.79 -5.13 -8.57
N THR A 2 -61.14 -3.88 -8.83
CA THR A 2 -60.66 -3.08 -9.98
C THR A 2 -59.23 -2.63 -9.72
N ALA A 3 -58.28 -3.04 -10.57
CA ALA A 3 -56.88 -2.65 -10.48
C ALA A 3 -56.72 -1.17 -10.85
N THR A 4 -56.14 -0.39 -9.94
CA THR A 4 -55.87 1.04 -10.12
C THR A 4 -54.71 1.21 -11.10
N VAL A 5 -54.94 1.88 -12.22
CA VAL A 5 -53.92 2.16 -13.25
C VAL A 5 -53.07 3.36 -12.80
N ILE A 6 -51.75 3.19 -12.72
CA ILE A 6 -50.81 4.24 -12.28
C ILE A 6 -50.21 4.93 -13.52
N ALA A 7 -50.33 6.25 -13.63
CA ALA A 7 -49.77 7.02 -14.75
C ALA A 7 -48.24 7.22 -14.61
N CYS A 8 -47.53 7.33 -15.74
CA CYS A 8 -46.09 7.56 -15.79
C CYS A 8 -45.71 8.94 -15.21
N ASN A 9 -44.59 9.03 -14.49
CA ASN A 9 -44.11 10.24 -13.80
C ASN A 9 -43.24 11.18 -14.67
N ARG A 10 -43.19 10.96 -15.99
CA ARG A 10 -42.44 11.82 -16.93
C ARG A 10 -43.40 12.85 -17.55
N PRO A 11 -43.04 14.15 -17.59
CA PRO A 11 -43.92 15.22 -18.09
C PRO A 11 -44.41 15.01 -19.52
N ASP A 12 -43.62 14.30 -20.35
CA ASP A 12 -43.85 14.15 -21.78
C ASP A 12 -44.30 12.73 -22.19
N CYS A 13 -44.77 11.91 -21.23
CA CYS A 13 -45.17 10.53 -21.49
C CYS A 13 -46.59 10.24 -21.01
N ALA A 14 -47.47 9.84 -21.93
CA ALA A 14 -48.87 9.48 -21.65
C ALA A 14 -49.07 8.00 -21.25
N GLY A 15 -47.99 7.26 -20.98
CA GLY A 15 -48.04 5.83 -20.66
C GLY A 15 -48.44 5.52 -19.21
N HIS A 16 -48.70 4.24 -18.95
CA HIS A 16 -49.09 3.73 -17.63
C HIS A 16 -48.05 2.73 -17.12
N ILE A 17 -47.89 2.65 -15.81
CA ILE A 17 -46.99 1.71 -15.15
C ILE A 17 -47.68 0.35 -15.09
N ALA A 18 -47.07 -0.64 -15.74
CA ALA A 18 -47.50 -2.02 -15.71
C ALA A 18 -47.14 -2.70 -14.37
N PRO A 19 -47.73 -3.87 -14.05
CA PRO A 19 -47.48 -4.56 -12.77
C PRO A 19 -46.02 -4.98 -12.55
N ASP A 20 -45.20 -4.99 -13.59
CA ASP A 20 -43.76 -5.25 -13.55
C ASP A 20 -42.92 -4.02 -13.11
N GLY A 21 -43.57 -2.88 -12.88
CA GLY A 21 -42.94 -1.66 -12.39
C GLY A 21 -42.34 -0.77 -13.48
N TYR A 22 -42.67 -0.98 -14.76
CA TYR A 22 -42.18 -0.18 -15.87
C TYR A 22 -43.31 0.47 -16.67
N CYS A 23 -43.05 1.66 -17.24
CA CYS A 23 -44.00 2.34 -18.13
C CYS A 23 -44.13 1.60 -19.47
N ASP A 24 -45.35 1.26 -19.84
CA ASP A 24 -45.70 0.55 -21.08
C ASP A 24 -45.34 1.31 -22.37
N THR A 25 -45.12 2.63 -22.26
CA THR A 25 -44.92 3.51 -23.41
C THR A 25 -43.47 4.00 -23.52
N CYS A 26 -42.81 4.32 -22.41
CA CYS A 26 -41.42 4.84 -22.44
C CYS A 26 -40.39 3.97 -21.73
N GLY A 27 -40.80 2.86 -21.09
CA GLY A 27 -39.90 1.94 -20.40
C GLY A 27 -39.27 2.48 -19.11
N ALA A 28 -39.74 3.62 -18.59
CA ALA A 28 -39.24 4.18 -17.33
C ALA A 28 -39.72 3.36 -16.13
N LYS A 29 -38.80 3.02 -15.20
CA LYS A 29 -39.12 2.29 -13.96
C LYS A 29 -39.83 3.21 -12.96
N TYR A 30 -40.93 2.75 -12.38
CA TYR A 30 -41.69 3.46 -11.35
C TYR A 30 -40.93 3.44 -10.01
N ALA A 31 -40.66 4.63 -9.45
CA ALA A 31 -40.09 4.80 -8.13
C ALA A 31 -40.99 5.74 -7.30
N PRO A 32 -41.53 5.30 -6.14
CA PRO A 32 -42.24 6.20 -5.24
C PRO A 32 -41.25 7.16 -4.58
N THR A 33 -41.54 8.46 -4.62
CA THR A 33 -40.74 9.50 -4.00
C THR A 33 -40.76 9.36 -2.47
N ALA A 34 -39.62 9.03 -1.86
CA ALA A 34 -39.41 9.14 -0.42
C ALA A 34 -39.09 10.60 -0.03
N PRO A 35 -39.50 11.06 1.17
CA PRO A 35 -39.34 12.44 1.58
C PRO A 35 -37.88 12.78 1.89
N VAL A 36 -37.54 14.02 1.58
CA VAL A 36 -36.26 14.69 1.87
C VAL A 36 -35.96 14.61 3.37
N PRO A 37 -34.80 14.11 3.82
CA PRO A 37 -34.37 14.30 5.19
C PRO A 37 -33.96 15.76 5.39
N SER A 38 -34.57 16.38 6.40
CA SER A 38 -34.19 17.68 6.95
C SER A 38 -32.72 17.68 7.41
N ALA A 39 -32.08 18.83 7.23
CA ALA A 39 -30.72 19.12 7.63
C ALA A 39 -30.41 18.62 9.05
N ALA A 40 -29.58 17.58 9.15
CA ALA A 40 -28.91 17.24 10.38
C ALA A 40 -27.77 18.23 10.60
N ARG A 41 -27.79 18.88 11.77
CA ARG A 41 -26.69 19.70 12.27
C ARG A 41 -25.40 18.87 12.28
N VAL A 42 -24.42 19.31 11.49
CA VAL A 42 -23.04 18.87 11.62
C VAL A 42 -22.54 19.28 12.99
N SER A 43 -22.28 18.30 13.85
CA SER A 43 -21.41 18.47 15.00
C SER A 43 -19.98 18.43 14.46
N THR A 44 -19.38 19.59 14.27
CA THR A 44 -17.95 19.70 13.97
C THR A 44 -17.15 19.47 15.25
N ARG A 45 -16.87 18.20 15.52
CA ARG A 45 -15.58 17.84 16.10
C ARG A 45 -14.91 16.94 15.09
N ALA A 46 -14.20 17.55 14.14
CA ALA A 46 -13.32 16.83 13.24
C ALA A 46 -12.18 16.28 14.12
N THR A 47 -12.22 14.99 14.38
CA THR A 47 -10.99 14.24 14.68
C THR A 47 -10.15 14.20 13.40
N ILE A 48 -8.84 14.08 13.52
CA ILE A 48 -7.86 13.95 12.42
C ILE A 48 -8.09 12.67 11.56
N GLY A 49 -9.19 11.94 11.77
CA GLY A 49 -9.54 10.70 11.06
C GLY A 49 -10.74 10.84 10.13
N ALA A 50 -10.47 11.01 8.84
CA ALA A 50 -11.02 10.21 7.73
C ALA A 50 -10.48 10.77 6.40
N PRO A 51 -10.12 9.93 5.42
CA PRO A 51 -9.68 10.39 4.11
C PRO A 51 -10.83 11.08 3.39
N VAL A 52 -10.79 12.41 3.29
CA VAL A 52 -11.45 13.13 2.20
C VAL A 52 -10.39 13.18 1.11
N ALA A 53 -10.51 12.36 0.08
CA ALA A 53 -9.58 12.36 -1.04
C ALA A 53 -9.55 13.75 -1.69
N PRO A 54 -8.43 14.48 -1.67
CA PRO A 54 -8.20 15.54 -2.63
C PRO A 54 -7.35 14.98 -3.76
N SER A 55 -7.82 15.21 -4.99
CA SER A 55 -7.16 14.87 -6.25
C SER A 55 -5.81 15.57 -6.39
N HIS A 56 -4.70 14.84 -6.28
CA HIS A 56 -3.36 15.34 -6.59
C HIS A 56 -2.42 14.22 -7.11
N ARG A 57 -1.94 14.33 -8.36
CA ARG A 57 -0.76 13.67 -8.96
C ARG A 57 0.49 13.82 -8.11
N VAL A 58 1.46 12.96 -8.41
CA VAL A 58 2.87 13.01 -8.04
C VAL A 58 3.67 13.16 -9.33
N SER A 59 4.65 14.07 -9.42
CA SER A 59 5.78 13.85 -10.33
C SER A 59 6.97 13.24 -9.60
N ALA A 60 7.52 12.21 -10.22
CA ALA A 60 8.89 11.81 -10.00
C ALA A 60 9.79 12.66 -10.90
N ALA A 61 10.74 13.36 -10.28
CA ALA A 61 12.06 13.42 -10.88
C ALA A 61 12.57 11.95 -10.90
N THR A 62 12.63 11.30 -12.06
CA THR A 62 13.88 11.13 -12.84
C THR A 62 13.85 10.07 -13.93
N SER A 63 14.67 10.39 -14.92
CA SER A 63 15.16 9.57 -16.02
C SER A 63 15.78 8.24 -15.60
N ALA A 64 15.43 7.19 -16.35
CA ALA A 64 16.11 5.91 -16.35
C ALA A 64 17.63 6.05 -16.56
N GLY A 65 18.41 5.44 -15.67
CA GLY A 65 19.87 5.43 -15.76
C GLY A 65 20.51 4.53 -14.71
N ALA A 66 20.35 3.22 -14.86
CA ALA A 66 21.04 2.24 -14.02
C ALA A 66 22.57 2.41 -14.12
N THR A 67 23.23 2.77 -13.02
CA THR A 67 24.67 2.55 -12.86
C THR A 67 24.93 1.67 -11.64
N SER A 68 25.28 0.42 -11.93
CA SER A 68 25.78 -0.56 -10.97
C SER A 68 27.07 0.00 -10.32
N ARG A 69 27.04 0.26 -9.01
CA ARG A 69 28.26 0.28 -8.19
C ARG A 69 28.29 -0.96 -7.32
N ARG A 70 29.29 -1.80 -7.60
CA ARG A 70 29.62 -3.05 -6.92
C ARG A 70 29.91 -2.78 -5.44
N SER A 71 29.04 -3.24 -4.55
CA SER A 71 29.44 -3.70 -3.23
C SER A 71 29.64 -5.22 -3.32
N SER A 72 30.86 -5.66 -3.01
CA SER A 72 31.23 -7.07 -3.04
C SER A 72 30.64 -7.81 -1.85
N SER A 73 29.40 -8.28 -1.96
CA SER A 73 28.94 -9.44 -1.21
C SER A 73 29.05 -10.66 -2.12
N ARG A 74 29.69 -11.72 -1.61
CA ARG A 74 29.90 -12.99 -2.32
C ARG A 74 28.53 -13.55 -2.70
N ARG A 75 28.17 -13.46 -3.98
CA ARG A 75 27.01 -14.16 -4.55
C ARG A 75 27.31 -15.65 -4.58
N THR A 76 26.73 -16.39 -3.63
CA THR A 76 26.40 -17.79 -3.86
C THR A 76 25.33 -17.84 -4.95
N ALA A 77 25.62 -18.60 -6.01
CA ALA A 77 24.68 -18.85 -7.08
C ALA A 77 23.50 -19.69 -6.57
N GLY A 78 22.27 -19.24 -6.83
CA GLY A 78 21.05 -20.03 -6.67
C GLY A 78 20.03 -19.49 -5.67
N THR A 79 19.41 -18.35 -5.94
CA THR A 79 18.11 -18.00 -5.36
C THR A 79 17.15 -17.71 -6.51
N ARG A 80 16.30 -18.67 -6.85
CA ARG A 80 15.11 -18.43 -7.68
C ARG A 80 14.30 -17.31 -7.01
N ALA A 81 13.73 -16.40 -7.79
CA ALA A 81 12.83 -15.37 -7.26
C ALA A 81 11.67 -16.08 -6.58
N GLN A 82 11.64 -16.08 -5.25
CA GLN A 82 10.59 -16.70 -4.47
C GLN A 82 9.45 -15.69 -4.33
N LEU A 83 8.24 -16.08 -4.66
CA LEU A 83 7.04 -15.32 -4.33
C LEU A 83 7.04 -14.92 -2.84
N GLY A 84 6.69 -13.66 -2.56
CA GLY A 84 6.64 -13.13 -1.19
C GLY A 84 7.69 -12.07 -0.85
N ALA A 85 8.55 -11.70 -1.80
CA ALA A 85 9.51 -10.59 -1.67
C ALA A 85 10.41 -10.67 -0.42
N GLY A 86 10.64 -11.88 0.11
CA GLY A 86 11.40 -12.12 1.35
C GLY A 86 10.66 -11.79 2.65
N LEU A 87 9.37 -11.45 2.58
CA LEU A 87 8.53 -11.12 3.75
C LEU A 87 7.54 -12.23 4.12
N ILE A 88 7.06 -12.99 3.15
CA ILE A 88 6.14 -14.12 3.38
C ILE A 88 6.55 -15.33 2.55
N GLU A 89 6.12 -16.52 2.98
CA GLU A 89 6.20 -17.73 2.17
C GLU A 89 4.86 -17.98 1.49
N VAL A 90 4.82 -17.84 0.16
CA VAL A 90 3.66 -18.24 -0.65
C VAL A 90 3.85 -19.69 -1.07
N ALA A 91 2.88 -20.55 -0.78
CA ALA A 91 2.96 -21.96 -1.15
C ALA A 91 3.11 -22.14 -2.68
N PRO A 92 4.09 -22.92 -3.16
CA PRO A 92 4.29 -23.13 -4.58
C PRO A 92 3.02 -23.69 -5.22
N THR A 93 2.66 -23.15 -6.38
CA THR A 93 1.58 -23.74 -7.18
C THR A 93 2.14 -24.97 -7.92
N PRO A 94 1.60 -26.18 -7.70
CA PRO A 94 2.10 -27.38 -8.35
C PRO A 94 2.09 -27.24 -9.87
N VAL A 95 3.17 -27.68 -10.52
CA VAL A 95 3.22 -27.77 -11.98
C VAL A 95 2.46 -29.02 -12.40
N GLY A 96 1.31 -28.85 -13.02
CA GLY A 96 0.46 -29.95 -13.46
C GLY A 96 1.01 -30.67 -14.70
N ASP A 97 0.63 -31.94 -14.88
CA ASP A 97 0.81 -32.63 -16.17
C ASP A 97 0.00 -31.91 -17.25
N PRO A 98 0.60 -31.46 -18.36
CA PRO A 98 -0.11 -30.74 -19.42
C PRO A 98 -1.36 -31.46 -19.93
N LEU A 99 -1.34 -32.79 -20.01
CA LEU A 99 -2.48 -33.57 -20.48
C LEU A 99 -3.66 -33.54 -19.51
N SER A 100 -3.40 -33.41 -18.21
CA SER A 100 -4.45 -33.29 -17.19
C SER A 100 -5.22 -31.97 -17.30
N ALA A 101 -4.65 -30.96 -17.97
CA ALA A 101 -5.29 -29.67 -18.22
C ALA A 101 -6.24 -29.69 -19.43
N VAL A 102 -6.21 -30.73 -20.26
CA VAL A 102 -7.13 -30.88 -21.39
C VAL A 102 -8.55 -31.13 -20.87
N LEU A 103 -9.50 -30.34 -21.36
CA LEU A 103 -10.91 -30.46 -21.02
C LEU A 103 -11.47 -31.81 -21.47
N SER A 104 -12.34 -32.39 -20.64
CA SER A 104 -13.10 -33.57 -21.02
C SER A 104 -14.19 -33.22 -22.04
N ASP A 105 -14.67 -34.23 -22.77
CA ASP A 105 -15.71 -34.06 -23.78
C ASP A 105 -17.00 -33.49 -23.16
N GLU A 106 -17.33 -33.81 -21.91
CA GLU A 106 -18.49 -33.25 -21.21
C GLU A 106 -18.33 -31.76 -20.94
N LYS A 107 -17.12 -31.32 -20.55
CA LYS A 107 -16.83 -29.89 -20.33
C LYS A 107 -16.84 -29.12 -21.65
N ILE A 108 -16.30 -29.72 -22.71
CA ILE A 108 -16.34 -29.15 -24.06
C ILE A 108 -17.81 -29.04 -24.52
N ALA A 109 -18.61 -30.09 -24.35
CA ALA A 109 -20.04 -30.09 -24.66
C ALA A 109 -20.83 -29.07 -23.84
N ALA A 110 -20.51 -28.88 -22.56
CA ALA A 110 -21.13 -27.87 -21.70
C ALA A 110 -20.85 -26.44 -22.17
N VAL A 111 -19.65 -26.17 -22.69
CA VAL A 111 -19.27 -24.87 -23.29
C VAL A 111 -19.90 -24.68 -24.68
N ILE A 112 -20.05 -25.76 -25.45
CA ILE A 112 -20.73 -25.77 -26.75
C ILE A 112 -22.26 -25.61 -26.58
N GLY A 113 -22.80 -25.94 -25.41
CA GLY A 113 -24.21 -25.76 -25.05
C GLY A 113 -24.72 -24.37 -25.41
N ALA A 114 -25.75 -24.31 -26.27
CA ALA A 114 -26.15 -23.12 -27.01
C ALA A 114 -26.33 -21.87 -26.12
N ARG A 115 -25.90 -20.69 -26.62
CA ARG A 115 -26.23 -19.40 -26.00
C ARG A 115 -27.73 -19.36 -25.65
N PRO A 116 -28.13 -18.95 -24.43
CA PRO A 116 -29.53 -18.81 -24.04
C PRO A 116 -30.31 -17.99 -25.07
N GLU A 117 -31.59 -18.31 -25.28
CA GLU A 117 -32.37 -17.63 -26.31
C GLU A 117 -32.45 -16.13 -26.07
N GLU A 118 -32.57 -15.69 -24.81
CA GLU A 118 -32.56 -14.27 -24.43
C GLU A 118 -31.33 -13.49 -24.92
N GLU A 119 -30.16 -14.15 -25.01
CA GLU A 119 -28.87 -13.53 -25.36
C GLU A 119 -28.51 -13.56 -26.86
N ARG A 120 -29.39 -14.12 -27.71
CA ARG A 120 -29.12 -14.26 -29.15
C ARG A 120 -29.48 -12.99 -29.91
N PHE A 121 -28.50 -12.15 -30.26
CA PHE A 121 -28.74 -10.94 -31.05
C PHE A 121 -27.97 -11.00 -32.38
N CYS A 122 -28.53 -10.34 -33.40
CA CYS A 122 -27.89 -10.25 -34.70
C CYS A 122 -26.67 -9.34 -34.63
N ALA A 123 -25.47 -9.86 -34.88
CA ALA A 123 -24.23 -9.11 -34.81
C ALA A 123 -24.21 -7.85 -35.71
N ALA A 124 -24.92 -7.88 -36.85
CA ALA A 124 -24.96 -6.76 -37.78
C ALA A 124 -25.97 -5.65 -37.42
N CYS A 125 -27.05 -5.94 -36.67
CA CYS A 125 -28.13 -4.96 -36.46
C CYS A 125 -28.74 -4.96 -35.06
N GLY A 126 -28.16 -5.70 -34.12
CA GLY A 126 -28.55 -5.73 -32.70
C GLY A 126 -29.92 -6.33 -32.38
N ARG A 127 -30.69 -6.82 -33.37
CA ARG A 127 -32.05 -7.34 -33.13
C ARG A 127 -32.06 -8.79 -32.63
N PRO A 128 -33.06 -9.19 -31.83
CA PRO A 128 -33.26 -10.57 -31.43
C PRO A 128 -33.38 -11.52 -32.63
N VAL A 129 -32.63 -12.62 -32.63
CA VAL A 129 -32.67 -13.66 -33.67
C VAL A 129 -32.55 -15.05 -33.06
N GLY A 130 -33.05 -16.10 -33.73
CA GLY A 130 -32.95 -17.46 -33.19
C GLY A 130 -33.77 -17.69 -31.91
N ARG A 131 -34.91 -16.99 -31.77
CA ARG A 131 -35.92 -17.18 -30.71
C ARG A 131 -36.87 -18.32 -31.07
N GLY A 132 -37.29 -19.08 -30.08
CA GLY A 132 -38.23 -20.18 -30.14
C GLY A 132 -39.65 -19.76 -29.79
N THR A 133 -40.56 -20.72 -29.91
CA THR A 133 -41.92 -20.66 -29.37
C THR A 133 -42.05 -21.67 -28.23
N PRO A 134 -43.11 -21.61 -27.41
CA PRO A 134 -43.35 -22.60 -26.36
C PRO A 134 -43.34 -24.06 -26.84
N GLU A 135 -43.62 -24.31 -28.12
CA GLU A 135 -43.66 -25.65 -28.72
C GLU A 135 -42.38 -26.03 -29.48
N ARG A 136 -41.47 -25.08 -29.76
CA ARG A 136 -40.27 -25.35 -30.57
C ARG A 136 -39.11 -24.41 -30.20
N PRO A 137 -37.92 -24.95 -29.86
CA PRO A 137 -36.77 -24.13 -29.54
C PRO A 137 -36.31 -23.28 -30.74
N GLY A 138 -35.78 -22.12 -30.42
CA GLY A 138 -35.24 -21.16 -31.35
C GLY A 138 -34.03 -21.70 -32.09
N ARG A 139 -33.98 -21.42 -33.40
CA ARG A 139 -32.90 -21.92 -34.25
C ARG A 139 -31.56 -21.36 -33.82
N THR A 140 -30.57 -22.22 -33.67
CA THR A 140 -29.18 -21.84 -33.36
C THR A 140 -28.38 -21.43 -34.60
N LYS A 141 -28.87 -21.70 -35.82
CA LYS A 141 -28.31 -21.20 -37.09
C LYS A 141 -29.41 -20.65 -38.00
N GLY A 142 -29.08 -19.63 -38.79
CA GLY A 142 -29.99 -19.11 -39.81
C GLY A 142 -29.56 -17.74 -40.34
N PHE A 143 -30.54 -16.98 -40.81
CA PHE A 143 -30.34 -15.60 -41.26
C PHE A 143 -31.26 -14.68 -40.47
N CYS A 144 -30.78 -13.49 -40.13
CA CYS A 144 -31.58 -12.49 -39.45
C CYS A 144 -32.80 -12.14 -40.30
N GLY A 145 -34.01 -12.21 -39.71
CA GLY A 145 -35.24 -11.84 -40.41
C GLY A 145 -35.31 -10.36 -40.82
N ASN A 146 -34.47 -9.50 -40.23
CA ASN A 146 -34.42 -8.07 -40.52
C ASN A 146 -33.36 -7.71 -41.58
N CYS A 147 -32.08 -7.96 -41.29
CA CYS A 147 -30.98 -7.53 -42.17
C CYS A 147 -30.41 -8.65 -43.05
N ARG A 148 -30.95 -9.88 -42.93
CA ARG A 148 -30.47 -11.09 -43.62
C ARG A 148 -29.01 -11.46 -43.37
N ALA A 149 -28.33 -10.83 -42.41
CA ALA A 149 -27.02 -11.29 -41.99
C ALA A 149 -27.12 -12.74 -41.46
N PRO A 150 -26.22 -13.65 -41.87
CA PRO A 150 -26.17 -14.99 -41.29
C PRO A 150 -25.87 -14.90 -39.79
N PHE A 151 -26.54 -15.72 -39.00
CA PHE A 151 -26.20 -15.94 -37.60
C PHE A 151 -25.97 -17.43 -37.36
N ASP A 152 -24.94 -17.74 -36.58
CA ASP A 152 -24.63 -19.09 -36.16
C ASP A 152 -24.19 -19.06 -34.69
N PHE A 153 -25.10 -19.42 -33.80
CA PHE A 153 -24.91 -19.56 -32.36
C PHE A 153 -24.37 -20.95 -31.96
N THR A 154 -24.00 -21.79 -32.93
CA THR A 154 -23.27 -23.04 -32.73
C THR A 154 -21.76 -22.89 -32.98
N THR A 155 -21.30 -21.66 -33.26
CA THR A 155 -19.89 -21.33 -33.58
C THR A 155 -18.91 -21.46 -32.42
N ASN A 156 -19.35 -21.91 -31.23
CA ASN A 156 -18.47 -22.30 -30.14
C ASN A 156 -17.89 -23.71 -30.32
N MET A 157 -17.92 -24.32 -31.50
CA MET A 157 -17.21 -25.58 -31.75
C MET A 157 -15.70 -25.35 -31.82
N PRO A 158 -14.88 -26.25 -31.24
CA PRO A 158 -13.44 -26.25 -31.46
C PRO A 158 -13.12 -26.30 -32.96
N SER A 159 -12.37 -25.31 -33.44
CA SER A 159 -11.88 -25.23 -34.83
C SER A 159 -10.73 -26.21 -35.12
N LEU A 160 -10.07 -26.71 -34.08
CA LEU A 160 -9.02 -27.73 -34.16
C LEU A 160 -9.44 -28.99 -33.38
N ALA A 161 -9.23 -30.15 -33.98
CA ALA A 161 -9.48 -31.45 -33.37
C ALA A 161 -8.19 -32.07 -32.84
N LYS A 162 -8.31 -32.93 -31.83
CA LYS A 162 -7.19 -33.76 -31.37
C LYS A 162 -6.63 -34.59 -32.53
N GLY A 163 -5.30 -34.55 -32.71
CA GLY A 163 -4.59 -35.19 -33.81
C GLY A 163 -4.41 -34.32 -35.06
N ASP A 164 -5.05 -33.15 -35.15
CA ASP A 164 -4.73 -32.20 -36.23
C ASP A 164 -3.26 -31.76 -36.12
N LEU A 165 -2.54 -31.72 -37.25
CA LEU A 165 -1.16 -31.26 -37.35
C LEU A 165 -1.10 -29.87 -37.98
N VAL A 166 -1.17 -28.84 -37.14
CA VAL A 166 -1.22 -27.43 -37.55
C VAL A 166 0.16 -26.98 -38.04
N GLY A 167 0.21 -26.36 -39.22
CA GLY A 167 1.45 -25.85 -39.81
C GLY A 167 2.53 -26.91 -40.06
N ASN A 168 2.14 -28.20 -40.18
CA ASN A 168 3.05 -29.34 -40.26
C ASN A 168 4.03 -29.46 -39.07
N GLN A 169 3.70 -28.88 -37.92
CA GLN A 169 4.61 -28.81 -36.77
C GLN A 169 3.91 -29.07 -35.44
N TYR A 170 2.68 -28.57 -35.25
CA TYR A 170 2.01 -28.57 -33.96
C TYR A 170 0.88 -29.60 -33.92
N GLU A 171 1.10 -30.72 -33.22
CA GLU A 171 0.11 -31.78 -33.05
C GLU A 171 -0.85 -31.41 -31.92
N ILE A 172 -2.15 -31.24 -32.24
CA ILE A 172 -3.17 -30.82 -31.28
C ILE A 172 -3.54 -31.98 -30.35
N MET A 173 -3.54 -31.70 -29.05
CA MET A 173 -3.79 -32.68 -27.99
C MET A 173 -5.19 -32.53 -27.39
N GLY A 174 -5.79 -31.34 -27.50
CA GLY A 174 -7.17 -31.04 -27.10
C GLY A 174 -7.36 -29.58 -26.66
N CYS A 175 -8.55 -29.25 -26.19
CA CYS A 175 -8.90 -27.91 -25.71
C CYS A 175 -8.50 -27.72 -24.24
N LEU A 176 -7.92 -26.57 -23.88
CA LEU A 176 -7.61 -26.18 -22.50
C LEU A 176 -8.69 -25.28 -21.91
N ALA A 177 -9.18 -24.33 -22.70
CA ALA A 177 -10.14 -23.33 -22.26
C ALA A 177 -10.89 -22.71 -23.46
N HIS A 178 -11.97 -22.00 -23.16
CA HIS A 178 -12.70 -21.16 -24.11
C HIS A 178 -12.83 -19.75 -23.53
N GLY A 179 -12.48 -18.73 -24.32
CA GLY A 179 -12.50 -17.33 -23.91
C GLY A 179 -13.01 -16.40 -25.01
N GLY A 180 -12.84 -15.08 -24.83
CA GLY A 180 -13.36 -14.06 -25.77
C GLY A 180 -12.79 -14.15 -27.19
N LEU A 181 -11.61 -14.74 -27.38
CA LEU A 181 -10.96 -14.94 -28.68
C LEU A 181 -11.14 -16.38 -29.21
N GLY A 182 -12.05 -17.16 -28.60
CA GLY A 182 -12.35 -18.55 -28.96
C GLY A 182 -11.61 -19.58 -28.10
N TRP A 183 -11.47 -20.78 -28.66
CA TRP A 183 -10.82 -21.91 -28.00
C TRP A 183 -9.30 -21.76 -27.91
N ILE A 184 -8.75 -22.22 -26.79
CA ILE A 184 -7.33 -22.32 -26.50
C ILE A 184 -6.97 -23.80 -26.51
N TYR A 185 -5.93 -24.18 -27.25
CA TYR A 185 -5.58 -25.59 -27.50
C TYR A 185 -4.21 -25.92 -26.93
N LEU A 186 -4.06 -27.13 -26.40
CA LEU A 186 -2.77 -27.72 -26.09
C LEU A 186 -2.23 -28.41 -27.34
N ALA A 187 -0.94 -28.26 -27.62
CA ALA A 187 -0.26 -28.99 -28.69
C ALA A 187 1.16 -29.40 -28.31
N ARG A 188 1.71 -30.35 -29.07
CA ARG A 188 3.12 -30.71 -29.08
C ARG A 188 3.82 -30.10 -30.27
N ASP A 189 4.91 -29.38 -30.03
CA ASP A 189 5.80 -28.88 -31.08
C ASP A 189 6.76 -30.01 -31.51
N THR A 190 6.38 -30.72 -32.57
CA THR A 190 7.10 -31.91 -33.06
C THR A 190 8.47 -31.59 -33.64
N ALA A 191 8.71 -30.33 -34.03
CA ALA A 191 10.00 -29.88 -34.54
C ALA A 191 11.00 -29.54 -33.42
N VAL A 192 10.53 -29.27 -32.20
CA VAL A 192 11.37 -28.83 -31.07
C VAL A 192 11.15 -29.73 -29.85
N SER A 193 11.80 -30.89 -29.85
CA SER A 193 11.84 -31.83 -28.72
C SER A 193 10.47 -32.23 -28.14
N ASN A 194 9.39 -32.18 -28.93
CA ASN A 194 8.03 -32.43 -28.47
C ASN A 194 7.60 -31.59 -27.27
N ARG A 195 8.11 -30.36 -27.14
CA ARG A 195 7.72 -29.46 -26.06
C ARG A 195 6.24 -29.10 -26.15
N TRP A 196 5.64 -28.79 -25.00
CA TRP A 196 4.26 -28.36 -24.90
C TRP A 196 4.11 -26.89 -25.29
N VAL A 197 3.12 -26.60 -26.12
CA VAL A 197 2.77 -25.25 -26.56
C VAL A 197 1.26 -25.05 -26.51
N VAL A 198 0.84 -23.80 -26.53
CA VAL A 198 -0.56 -23.40 -26.59
C VAL A 198 -0.84 -22.69 -27.90
N LEU A 199 -1.96 -23.05 -28.55
CA LEU A 199 -2.45 -22.35 -29.73
C LEU A 199 -3.72 -21.57 -29.37
N LYS A 200 -3.76 -20.30 -29.78
CA LYS A 200 -4.92 -19.41 -29.60
C LYS A 200 -5.27 -18.77 -30.94
N GLY A 201 -6.56 -18.75 -31.29
CA GLY A 201 -7.02 -18.13 -32.53
C GLY A 201 -6.80 -16.62 -32.54
N LEU A 202 -6.41 -16.07 -33.69
CA LEU A 202 -6.39 -14.63 -33.93
C LEU A 202 -7.77 -14.16 -34.38
N LEU A 203 -8.21 -12.99 -33.92
CA LEU A 203 -9.40 -12.32 -34.47
C LEU A 203 -9.11 -11.90 -35.92
N SER A 204 -9.41 -12.74 -36.88
CA SER A 204 -9.54 -12.32 -38.27
C SER A 204 -10.41 -13.27 -39.07
N SER A 205 -11.21 -12.64 -39.94
CA SER A 205 -12.02 -13.25 -40.98
C SER A 205 -11.18 -14.19 -41.85
N GLY A 206 -11.82 -15.20 -42.46
CA GLY A 206 -11.17 -16.22 -43.30
C GLY A 206 -10.53 -15.71 -44.60
N ASP A 207 -10.23 -14.42 -44.69
CA ASP A 207 -9.47 -13.78 -45.76
C ASP A 207 -7.95 -13.84 -45.43
N PRO A 208 -7.13 -14.47 -46.29
CA PRO A 208 -5.68 -14.57 -46.10
C PRO A 208 -4.98 -13.22 -45.91
N ASP A 209 -5.43 -12.13 -46.55
CA ASP A 209 -4.80 -10.82 -46.44
C ASP A 209 -5.06 -10.19 -45.07
N ALA A 210 -6.26 -10.36 -44.52
CA ALA A 210 -6.61 -9.93 -43.16
C ALA A 210 -5.79 -10.70 -42.10
N ILE A 211 -5.57 -12.00 -42.30
CA ILE A 211 -4.73 -12.81 -41.41
C ILE A 211 -3.27 -12.37 -41.47
N ALA A 212 -2.74 -12.11 -42.68
CA ALA A 212 -1.39 -11.61 -42.86
C ALA A 212 -1.19 -10.25 -42.19
N ALA A 213 -2.15 -9.34 -42.33
CA ALA A 213 -2.15 -8.05 -41.63
C ALA A 213 -2.18 -8.23 -40.11
N ALA A 214 -3.10 -9.06 -39.59
CA ALA A 214 -3.23 -9.34 -38.15
C ALA A 214 -1.99 -10.01 -37.53
N VAL A 215 -1.22 -10.78 -38.32
CA VAL A 215 0.08 -11.31 -37.92
C VAL A 215 1.13 -10.20 -37.93
N ALA A 216 1.23 -9.41 -39.02
CA ALA A 216 2.19 -8.32 -39.14
C ALA A 216 2.05 -7.29 -38.01
N GLU A 217 0.82 -6.92 -37.65
CA GLU A 217 0.49 -6.02 -36.54
C GLU A 217 0.95 -6.55 -35.17
N ARG A 218 1.12 -7.87 -35.01
CA ARG A 218 1.50 -8.52 -33.74
C ARG A 218 2.92 -9.08 -33.73
N GLN A 219 3.67 -8.97 -34.82
CA GLN A 219 5.05 -9.49 -34.91
C GLN A 219 5.98 -8.88 -33.85
N PHE A 220 5.73 -7.65 -33.42
CA PHE A 220 6.55 -7.01 -32.39
C PHE A 220 6.51 -7.76 -31.05
N LEU A 221 5.41 -8.46 -30.75
CA LEU A 221 5.27 -9.23 -29.50
C LEU A 221 6.23 -10.42 -29.42
N ALA A 222 6.68 -10.94 -30.57
CA ALA A 222 7.67 -12.02 -30.61
C ALA A 222 9.06 -11.59 -30.08
N ARG A 223 9.31 -10.29 -29.96
CA ARG A 223 10.56 -9.73 -29.39
C ARG A 223 10.51 -9.54 -27.87
N VAL A 224 9.35 -9.72 -27.26
CA VAL A 224 9.19 -9.56 -25.81
C VAL A 224 9.76 -10.79 -25.11
N GLU A 225 10.87 -10.60 -24.38
CA GLU A 225 11.54 -11.66 -23.63
C GLU A 225 11.68 -11.28 -22.16
N HIS A 226 10.85 -11.89 -21.31
CA HIS A 226 10.91 -11.71 -19.86
C HIS A 226 10.52 -13.03 -19.16
N GLY A 227 11.11 -13.33 -18.00
CA GLY A 227 10.84 -14.58 -17.27
C GLY A 227 9.37 -14.76 -16.90
N SER A 228 8.76 -13.66 -16.44
CA SER A 228 7.37 -13.59 -15.99
C SER A 228 6.37 -13.20 -17.09
N ILE A 229 6.75 -13.26 -18.38
CA ILE A 229 5.84 -13.08 -19.51
C ILE A 229 5.89 -14.34 -20.36
N VAL A 230 4.74 -14.81 -20.83
CA VAL A 230 4.65 -15.95 -21.74
C VAL A 230 5.42 -15.66 -23.04
N ARG A 231 6.22 -16.61 -23.50
CA ARG A 231 6.93 -16.47 -24.78
C ARG A 231 6.01 -16.76 -25.96
N ILE A 232 6.04 -15.91 -26.98
CA ILE A 232 5.44 -16.21 -28.28
C ILE A 232 6.49 -16.91 -29.14
N TYR A 233 6.18 -18.10 -29.62
CA TYR A 233 7.10 -18.89 -30.44
C TYR A 233 6.88 -18.71 -31.93
N ASN A 234 5.62 -18.62 -32.37
CA ASN A 234 5.31 -18.61 -33.78
C ASN A 234 3.90 -18.06 -34.07
N PHE A 235 3.65 -17.76 -35.34
CA PHE A 235 2.32 -17.51 -35.89
C PHE A 235 2.09 -18.49 -37.03
N VAL A 236 0.98 -19.22 -36.99
CA VAL A 236 0.66 -20.25 -37.99
C VAL A 236 -0.73 -20.07 -38.55
N THR A 237 -0.95 -20.58 -39.75
CA THR A 237 -2.27 -20.58 -40.39
C THR A 237 -2.73 -22.03 -40.60
N TRP A 238 -4.02 -22.26 -40.43
CA TRP A 238 -4.66 -23.56 -40.65
C TRP A 238 -6.10 -23.40 -41.08
N ARG A 239 -6.46 -24.06 -42.20
CA ARG A 239 -7.81 -24.03 -42.80
C ARG A 239 -8.39 -22.61 -42.92
N GLY A 240 -7.55 -21.64 -43.30
CA GLY A 240 -7.96 -20.24 -43.46
C GLY A 240 -8.17 -19.48 -42.16
N ALA A 241 -7.64 -19.95 -41.03
CA ALA A 241 -7.61 -19.23 -39.75
C ALA A 241 -6.17 -19.05 -39.25
N GLY A 242 -5.87 -17.91 -38.64
CA GLY A 242 -4.58 -17.62 -38.02
C GLY A 242 -4.57 -18.01 -36.54
N TYR A 243 -3.43 -18.52 -36.07
CA TYR A 243 -3.18 -18.91 -34.68
C TYR A 243 -1.84 -18.35 -34.20
N ILE A 244 -1.82 -17.89 -32.95
CA ILE A 244 -0.59 -17.59 -32.23
C ILE A 244 -0.17 -18.83 -31.43
N VAL A 245 1.12 -19.18 -31.51
CA VAL A 245 1.74 -20.28 -30.77
C VAL A 245 2.55 -19.71 -29.62
N VAL A 246 2.19 -20.07 -28.39
CA VAL A 246 2.81 -19.54 -27.17
C VAL A 246 3.28 -20.65 -26.23
N GLU A 247 4.15 -20.28 -25.29
CA GLU A 247 4.60 -21.15 -24.19
C GLU A 247 3.40 -21.73 -23.41
N TYR A 248 3.44 -23.04 -23.14
CA TYR A 248 2.51 -23.66 -22.19
C TYR A 248 2.96 -23.36 -20.75
N VAL A 249 2.06 -22.75 -19.97
CA VAL A 249 2.28 -22.47 -18.55
C VAL A 249 1.47 -23.47 -17.71
N GLY A 250 2.16 -24.44 -17.10
CA GLY A 250 1.54 -25.52 -16.30
C GLY A 250 1.06 -25.14 -14.90
N GLY A 251 0.73 -23.86 -14.70
CA GLY A 251 0.30 -23.30 -13.41
C GLY A 251 -1.21 -23.13 -13.28
N GLU A 252 -1.63 -22.27 -12.36
CA GLU A 252 -3.03 -21.93 -12.10
C GLU A 252 -3.22 -20.40 -12.19
N SER A 253 -4.25 -19.94 -12.90
CA SER A 253 -4.57 -18.50 -12.90
C SER A 253 -5.11 -18.04 -11.54
N LEU A 254 -4.83 -16.79 -11.16
CA LEU A 254 -5.35 -16.24 -9.89
C LEU A 254 -6.89 -16.24 -9.87
N ASN A 255 -7.54 -16.09 -11.03
CA ASN A 255 -8.99 -16.27 -11.16
C ASN A 255 -9.43 -17.72 -10.86
N SER A 256 -8.66 -18.72 -11.28
CA SER A 256 -8.97 -20.13 -10.97
C SER A 256 -8.82 -20.41 -9.48
N LYS A 257 -7.78 -19.84 -8.84
CA LYS A 257 -7.62 -19.87 -7.38
C LYS A 257 -8.84 -19.28 -6.65
N LEU A 258 -9.30 -18.09 -7.07
CA LEU A 258 -10.51 -17.48 -6.50
C LEU A 258 -11.77 -18.35 -6.69
N LYS A 259 -11.96 -18.94 -7.88
CA LYS A 259 -13.07 -19.86 -8.14
C LYS A 259 -13.02 -21.10 -7.27
N LYS A 260 -11.84 -21.71 -7.12
CA LYS A 260 -11.62 -22.87 -6.25
C LYS A 260 -11.93 -22.54 -4.79
N ARG A 261 -11.41 -21.42 -4.28
CA ARG A 261 -11.69 -20.95 -2.91
C ARG A 261 -13.18 -20.68 -2.67
N ARG A 262 -13.88 -20.13 -3.66
CA ARG A 262 -15.34 -19.95 -3.62
C ARG A 262 -16.07 -21.28 -3.55
N GLN A 263 -15.67 -22.26 -4.37
CA GLN A 263 -16.26 -23.60 -4.37
C GLN A 263 -16.05 -24.32 -3.04
N GLU A 264 -14.83 -24.26 -2.50
CA GLU A 264 -14.46 -24.82 -1.19
C GLU A 264 -15.23 -24.13 -0.05
N ASN A 265 -15.58 -22.86 -0.21
CA ASN A 265 -16.41 -22.09 0.72
C ASN A 265 -17.92 -22.19 0.43
N GLY A 266 -18.39 -23.31 -0.12
CA GLY A 266 -19.81 -23.55 -0.36
C GLY A 266 -20.48 -22.61 -1.36
N GLY A 267 -19.71 -22.04 -2.30
CA GLY A 267 -20.18 -21.07 -3.29
C GLY A 267 -20.12 -19.61 -2.83
N LEU A 268 -19.81 -19.35 -1.55
CA LEU A 268 -19.67 -18.00 -1.03
C LEU A 268 -18.31 -17.39 -1.40
N PRO A 269 -18.23 -16.07 -1.66
CA PRO A 269 -16.97 -15.40 -1.93
C PRO A 269 -15.92 -15.65 -0.83
N ASN A 270 -14.70 -15.96 -1.26
CA ASN A 270 -13.56 -16.20 -0.38
C ASN A 270 -12.31 -15.61 -1.05
N PRO A 271 -12.07 -14.29 -0.88
CA PRO A 271 -10.91 -13.62 -1.46
C PRO A 271 -9.58 -14.25 -1.03
N LEU A 272 -8.49 -13.86 -1.69
CA LEU A 272 -7.15 -14.24 -1.26
C LEU A 272 -6.78 -13.50 0.04
N PRO A 273 -5.90 -14.09 0.88
CA PRO A 273 -5.19 -13.32 1.88
C PRO A 273 -4.49 -12.12 1.22
N VAL A 274 -4.57 -10.95 1.86
CA VAL A 274 -4.04 -9.71 1.29
C VAL A 274 -2.55 -9.83 0.98
N ALA A 275 -1.77 -10.40 1.91
CA ALA A 275 -0.33 -10.57 1.76
C ALA A 275 0.02 -11.41 0.52
N ASP A 276 -0.69 -12.53 0.29
CA ASP A 276 -0.52 -13.38 -0.90
C ASP A 276 -0.85 -12.62 -2.19
N ALA A 277 -1.97 -11.89 -2.23
CA ALA A 277 -2.39 -11.12 -3.39
C ALA A 277 -1.34 -10.05 -3.76
N ILE A 278 -0.81 -9.35 -2.75
CA ILE A 278 0.27 -8.39 -2.93
C ILE A 278 1.55 -9.08 -3.43
N ALA A 279 1.93 -10.22 -2.86
CA ALA A 279 3.11 -10.96 -3.30
C ALA A 279 3.05 -11.39 -4.77
N TYR A 280 1.88 -11.83 -5.26
CA TYR A 280 1.69 -12.14 -6.68
C TYR A 280 1.87 -10.90 -7.57
N LEU A 281 1.33 -9.74 -7.15
CA LEU A 281 1.47 -8.51 -7.93
C LEU A 281 2.90 -7.96 -7.91
N LEU A 282 3.59 -8.02 -6.77
CA LEU A 282 5.01 -7.64 -6.66
C LEU A 282 5.90 -8.46 -7.60
N ALA A 283 5.62 -9.75 -7.78
CA ALA A 283 6.34 -10.59 -8.74
C ALA A 283 6.01 -10.24 -10.21
N MET A 284 4.82 -9.67 -10.46
CA MET A 284 4.34 -9.28 -11.79
C MET A 284 4.82 -7.91 -12.26
N LEU A 285 4.94 -6.94 -11.35
CA LEU A 285 5.27 -5.55 -11.69
C LEU A 285 6.58 -5.37 -12.49
N PRO A 286 7.67 -6.14 -12.26
CA PRO A 286 8.86 -6.06 -13.12
C PRO A 286 8.59 -6.38 -14.60
N ALA A 287 7.67 -7.31 -14.87
CA ALA A 287 7.24 -7.66 -16.22
C ALA A 287 6.46 -6.51 -16.88
N LEU A 288 5.56 -5.88 -16.13
CA LEU A 288 4.81 -4.70 -16.61
C LEU A 288 5.75 -3.52 -16.90
N GLY A 289 6.69 -3.23 -15.98
CA GLY A 289 7.71 -2.20 -16.19
C GLY A 289 8.65 -2.50 -17.36
N HIS A 290 8.92 -3.77 -17.65
CA HIS A 290 9.67 -4.17 -18.84
C HIS A 290 8.90 -3.83 -20.14
N LEU A 291 7.60 -4.09 -20.21
CA LEU A 291 6.76 -3.70 -21.34
C LEU A 291 6.76 -2.18 -21.54
N HIS A 292 6.58 -1.41 -20.46
CA HIS A 292 6.59 0.05 -20.52
C HIS A 292 7.91 0.61 -21.07
N ARG A 293 9.06 0.05 -20.66
CA ARG A 293 10.37 0.44 -21.20
C ARG A 293 10.57 0.10 -22.69
N LEU A 294 9.84 -0.88 -23.21
CA LEU A 294 9.80 -1.19 -24.64
C LEU A 294 8.79 -0.32 -25.41
N GLY A 295 8.10 0.61 -24.74
CA GLY A 295 7.04 1.41 -25.33
C GLY A 295 5.76 0.61 -25.59
N LEU A 296 5.51 -0.45 -24.80
CA LEU A 296 4.33 -1.31 -24.93
C LEU A 296 3.41 -1.15 -23.72
N LEU A 297 2.09 -1.22 -23.95
CA LEU A 297 1.05 -1.15 -22.92
C LEU A 297 0.29 -2.48 -22.87
N TYR A 298 -0.04 -2.98 -21.67
CA TYR A 298 -0.63 -4.32 -21.50
C TYR A 298 -2.15 -4.35 -21.67
N ASN A 299 -2.85 -3.30 -21.21
CA ASN A 299 -4.29 -2.99 -21.35
C ASN A 299 -5.31 -3.95 -20.74
N ASP A 300 -4.98 -5.23 -20.49
CA ASP A 300 -5.94 -6.22 -20.00
C ASP A 300 -5.41 -6.98 -18.77
N LEU A 301 -4.82 -6.27 -17.80
CA LEU A 301 -4.39 -6.89 -16.55
C LEU A 301 -5.61 -7.21 -15.67
N LYS A 302 -5.72 -8.48 -15.29
CA LYS A 302 -6.79 -9.03 -14.43
C LYS A 302 -6.36 -10.38 -13.87
N PRO A 303 -7.03 -10.90 -12.82
CA PRO A 303 -6.69 -12.20 -12.21
C PRO A 303 -6.67 -13.38 -13.19
N ALA A 304 -7.42 -13.30 -14.30
CA ALA A 304 -7.45 -14.36 -15.31
C ALA A 304 -6.18 -14.44 -16.15
N ASN A 305 -5.43 -13.34 -16.25
CA ASN A 305 -4.24 -13.21 -17.10
C ASN A 305 -2.92 -13.35 -16.33
N ILE A 306 -2.99 -13.60 -15.02
CA ILE A 306 -1.84 -13.87 -14.15
C ILE A 306 -1.90 -15.34 -13.73
N MET A 307 -0.90 -16.14 -14.11
CA MET A 307 -0.76 -17.54 -13.70
C MET A 307 0.35 -17.70 -12.68
N ALA A 308 0.06 -18.33 -11.54
CA ALA A 308 1.06 -18.78 -10.58
C ALA A 308 1.57 -20.18 -10.98
N VAL A 309 2.87 -20.39 -11.01
CA VAL A 309 3.52 -21.64 -11.43
C VAL A 309 4.79 -21.88 -10.61
N GLY A 310 4.83 -22.97 -9.84
CA GLY A 310 5.85 -23.13 -8.81
C GLY A 310 5.85 -21.94 -7.86
N ASP A 311 7.04 -21.36 -7.63
CA ASP A 311 7.26 -20.18 -6.81
C ASP A 311 7.34 -18.87 -7.63
N ASP A 312 6.75 -18.84 -8.83
CA ASP A 312 6.79 -17.69 -9.75
C ASP A 312 5.41 -17.40 -10.36
N ILE A 313 5.30 -16.29 -11.09
CA ILE A 313 4.13 -15.92 -11.89
C ILE A 313 4.50 -15.75 -13.37
N LYS A 314 3.49 -15.88 -14.23
CA LYS A 314 3.56 -15.48 -15.64
C LYS A 314 2.31 -14.72 -16.09
N LEU A 315 2.52 -13.65 -16.86
CA LEU A 315 1.49 -13.01 -17.67
C LEU A 315 1.27 -13.82 -18.94
N ILE A 316 0.02 -14.21 -19.22
CA ILE A 316 -0.28 -15.23 -20.23
C ILE A 316 -1.07 -14.74 -21.45
N ASP A 317 -1.57 -13.51 -21.46
CA ASP A 317 -2.38 -13.00 -22.56
C ASP A 317 -1.85 -11.66 -23.08
N LEU A 318 -1.17 -11.72 -24.23
CA LEU A 318 -0.63 -10.54 -24.91
C LEU A 318 -1.57 -10.00 -26.00
N GLY A 319 -2.81 -10.50 -26.07
CA GLY A 319 -3.75 -10.16 -27.15
C GLY A 319 -4.21 -8.69 -27.17
N ALA A 320 -4.16 -8.01 -26.02
CA ALA A 320 -4.51 -6.60 -25.86
C ALA A 320 -3.28 -5.67 -25.83
N VAL A 321 -2.07 -6.23 -25.95
CA VAL A 321 -0.83 -5.44 -25.89
C VAL A 321 -0.69 -4.65 -27.18
N ILE A 322 -0.43 -3.36 -27.02
CA ILE A 322 -0.22 -2.44 -28.14
C ILE A 322 1.07 -1.63 -27.93
N ARG A 323 1.50 -0.93 -28.98
CA ARG A 323 2.54 0.08 -28.86
C ARG A 323 1.93 1.39 -28.35
N ALA A 324 2.62 2.06 -27.45
CA ALA A 324 2.19 3.34 -26.88
C ALA A 324 2.19 4.49 -27.91
N ASP A 325 2.97 4.36 -28.98
CA ASP A 325 3.12 5.36 -30.04
C ASP A 325 2.24 5.11 -31.27
N ASP A 326 1.34 4.12 -31.21
CA ASP A 326 0.45 3.76 -32.31
C ASP A 326 -0.96 4.34 -32.08
N PRO A 327 -1.33 5.45 -32.78
CA PRO A 327 -2.61 6.12 -32.57
C PRO A 327 -3.79 5.36 -33.19
N ASP A 328 -3.53 4.42 -34.12
CA ASP A 328 -4.55 3.67 -34.85
C ASP A 328 -4.83 2.30 -34.21
N ALA A 329 -4.10 1.96 -33.14
CA ALA A 329 -4.23 0.69 -32.44
C ALA A 329 -5.64 0.50 -31.84
N ILE A 330 -6.27 -0.64 -32.14
CA ILE A 330 -7.54 -1.02 -31.53
C ILE A 330 -7.28 -1.43 -30.08
N VAL A 331 -7.87 -0.67 -29.15
CA VAL A 331 -7.69 -0.89 -27.71
C VAL A 331 -8.71 -1.90 -27.20
N PHE A 332 -8.22 -3.02 -26.69
CA PHE A 332 -9.02 -4.02 -26.00
C PHE A 332 -8.81 -3.92 -24.49
N GLY A 333 -9.88 -4.11 -23.72
CA GLY A 333 -9.84 -4.14 -22.26
C GLY A 333 -11.08 -4.81 -21.69
N THR A 334 -11.03 -5.16 -20.40
CA THR A 334 -12.18 -5.73 -19.70
C THR A 334 -12.87 -4.65 -18.88
N GLU A 335 -14.18 -4.49 -19.07
CA GLU A 335 -15.01 -3.58 -18.28
C GLU A 335 -14.86 -3.86 -16.77
N GLY A 336 -14.78 -2.80 -15.97
CA GLY A 336 -14.52 -2.87 -14.53
C GLY A 336 -13.05 -3.05 -14.13
N PHE A 337 -12.16 -3.35 -15.08
CA PHE A 337 -10.70 -3.29 -14.91
C PHE A 337 -10.08 -2.14 -15.70
N GLN A 338 -10.53 -1.91 -16.93
CA GLN A 338 -10.02 -0.87 -17.80
C GLN A 338 -10.24 0.52 -17.19
N ALA A 339 -9.24 1.38 -17.32
CA ALA A 339 -9.32 2.74 -16.80
C ALA A 339 -10.36 3.57 -17.56
N PRO A 340 -11.15 4.40 -16.87
CA PRO A 340 -12.30 5.11 -17.47
C PRO A 340 -11.89 6.09 -18.57
N GLU A 341 -10.68 6.65 -18.51
CA GLU A 341 -10.18 7.60 -19.49
C GLU A 341 -9.76 6.94 -20.81
N VAL A 342 -9.57 5.61 -20.88
CA VAL A 342 -9.01 4.97 -22.08
C VAL A 342 -9.86 5.22 -23.31
N ALA A 343 -11.18 5.33 -23.14
CA ALA A 343 -12.10 5.63 -24.23
C ALA A 343 -11.96 7.07 -24.77
N SER A 344 -11.47 8.02 -23.97
CA SER A 344 -11.39 9.44 -24.32
C SER A 344 -9.97 9.95 -24.56
N ALA A 345 -9.00 9.49 -23.78
CA ALA A 345 -7.60 9.90 -23.82
C ALA A 345 -6.67 8.83 -24.41
N GLY A 346 -7.18 7.63 -24.67
CA GLY A 346 -6.37 6.49 -25.09
C GLY A 346 -5.63 5.82 -23.92
N PRO A 347 -4.99 4.66 -24.18
CA PRO A 347 -4.27 3.91 -23.18
C PRO A 347 -2.91 4.57 -22.89
N SER A 348 -2.46 4.40 -21.65
CA SER A 348 -1.19 4.93 -21.15
C SER A 348 -0.62 4.04 -20.04
N VAL A 349 0.61 4.33 -19.61
CA VAL A 349 1.21 3.69 -18.42
C VAL A 349 0.29 3.87 -17.20
N ALA A 350 -0.29 5.06 -17.02
CA ALA A 350 -1.23 5.32 -15.93
C ALA A 350 -2.52 4.48 -16.02
N SER A 351 -2.98 4.15 -17.23
CA SER A 351 -4.12 3.24 -17.42
C SER A 351 -3.78 1.79 -17.07
N ASP A 352 -2.56 1.32 -17.37
CA ASP A 352 -2.08 0.01 -16.90
C ASP A 352 -1.97 -0.01 -15.36
N ILE A 353 -1.50 1.07 -14.74
CA ILE A 353 -1.43 1.18 -13.27
C ILE A 353 -2.82 1.10 -12.62
N TYR A 354 -3.84 1.68 -13.25
CA TYR A 354 -5.23 1.53 -12.82
C TYR A 354 -5.66 0.06 -12.81
N THR A 355 -5.31 -0.69 -13.85
CA THR A 355 -5.63 -2.13 -13.92
C THR A 355 -4.91 -2.94 -12.82
N VAL A 356 -3.74 -2.51 -12.33
CA VAL A 356 -3.07 -3.11 -11.16
C VAL A 356 -3.91 -2.92 -9.90
N GLY A 357 -4.36 -1.70 -9.63
CA GLY A 357 -5.22 -1.39 -8.48
C GLY A 357 -6.54 -2.17 -8.52
N ARG A 358 -7.20 -2.21 -9.68
CA ARG A 358 -8.43 -3.00 -9.87
C ARG A 358 -8.19 -4.51 -9.71
N THR A 359 -7.08 -5.01 -10.23
CA THR A 359 -6.68 -6.41 -10.04
C THR A 359 -6.49 -6.74 -8.57
N LEU A 360 -5.77 -5.91 -7.81
CA LEU A 360 -5.59 -6.10 -6.37
C LEU A 360 -6.92 -6.08 -5.64
N ALA A 361 -7.79 -5.09 -5.93
CA ALA A 361 -9.11 -4.99 -5.31
C ALA A 361 -9.93 -6.26 -5.54
N VAL A 362 -9.99 -6.79 -6.76
CA VAL A 362 -10.75 -8.04 -7.05
C VAL A 362 -10.14 -9.27 -6.37
N LEU A 363 -8.82 -9.30 -6.14
CA LEU A 363 -8.18 -10.41 -5.45
C LEU A 363 -8.51 -10.46 -3.95
N ILE A 364 -8.74 -9.29 -3.32
CA ILE A 364 -8.83 -9.19 -1.85
C ILE A 364 -10.22 -8.81 -1.32
N LEU A 365 -11.10 -8.28 -2.18
CA LEU A 365 -12.42 -7.79 -1.80
C LEU A 365 -13.54 -8.69 -2.30
N ASN A 366 -14.70 -8.55 -1.67
CA ASN A 366 -15.94 -9.18 -2.10
C ASN A 366 -16.95 -8.13 -2.59
N PHE A 367 -16.78 -7.66 -3.83
CA PHE A 367 -17.67 -6.68 -4.44
C PHE A 367 -17.94 -6.98 -5.92
N VAL A 368 -19.02 -6.39 -6.44
CA VAL A 368 -19.36 -6.44 -7.87
C VAL A 368 -18.64 -5.28 -8.56
N PHE A 369 -17.56 -5.61 -9.28
CA PHE A 369 -16.66 -4.62 -9.89
C PHE A 369 -17.03 -4.24 -11.33
N HIS A 370 -17.96 -4.98 -11.95
CA HIS A 370 -18.31 -4.84 -13.37
C HIS A 370 -19.69 -4.20 -13.60
N GLU A 371 -20.45 -3.90 -12.54
CA GLU A 371 -21.77 -3.29 -12.61
C GLU A 371 -22.05 -2.46 -11.34
N GLY A 372 -22.97 -1.49 -11.44
CA GLY A 372 -23.46 -0.73 -10.28
C GLY A 372 -22.45 0.27 -9.71
N ARG A 373 -22.51 0.49 -8.37
CA ARG A 373 -21.77 1.55 -7.65
C ARG A 373 -20.25 1.45 -7.80
N TYR A 374 -19.69 0.26 -7.97
CA TYR A 374 -18.23 0.03 -7.91
C TYR A 374 -17.61 -0.30 -9.26
N LEU A 375 -18.27 0.07 -10.37
CA LEU A 375 -17.73 -0.10 -11.70
C LEU A 375 -16.37 0.61 -11.87
N TYR A 376 -16.29 1.86 -11.41
CA TYR A 376 -15.05 2.68 -11.43
C TYR A 376 -14.58 3.13 -10.04
N ASP A 377 -15.34 2.79 -8.99
CA ASP A 377 -15.07 3.18 -7.61
C ASP A 377 -14.77 1.96 -6.72
N LEU A 378 -14.35 2.23 -5.49
CA LEU A 378 -14.06 1.26 -4.44
C LEU A 378 -15.04 1.42 -3.27
N PRO A 379 -15.28 0.38 -2.47
CA PRO A 379 -16.04 0.54 -1.23
C PRO A 379 -15.30 1.47 -0.27
N GLU A 380 -16.07 2.26 0.49
CA GLU A 380 -15.51 3.13 1.53
C GLU A 380 -15.12 2.29 2.76
N PRO A 381 -14.23 2.78 3.64
CA PRO A 381 -13.86 2.05 4.85
C PRO A 381 -15.06 1.71 5.74
N ALA A 382 -16.11 2.53 5.75
CA ALA A 382 -17.34 2.24 6.48
C ALA A 382 -18.05 0.96 5.99
N ASP A 383 -17.96 0.66 4.69
CA ASP A 383 -18.59 -0.49 4.04
C ASP A 383 -17.64 -1.71 3.98
N GLU A 384 -16.31 -1.50 4.08
CA GLU A 384 -15.30 -2.54 3.95
C GLU A 384 -14.32 -2.55 5.16
N PRO A 385 -14.49 -3.47 6.13
CA PRO A 385 -13.65 -3.56 7.33
C PRO A 385 -12.16 -3.75 7.04
N LEU A 386 -11.80 -4.35 5.90
CA LEU A 386 -10.42 -4.54 5.49
C LEU A 386 -9.69 -3.19 5.33
N PHE A 387 -10.39 -2.16 4.86
CA PHE A 387 -9.83 -0.83 4.67
C PHE A 387 -9.72 -0.01 5.96
N GLN A 388 -10.55 -0.31 6.97
CA GLN A 388 -10.37 0.25 8.32
C GLN A 388 -9.13 -0.35 9.00
N ARG A 389 -8.90 -1.66 8.78
CA ARG A 389 -7.76 -2.37 9.35
C ARG A 389 -6.45 -1.98 8.68
N TRP A 390 -6.45 -1.83 7.36
CA TRP A 390 -5.25 -1.58 6.56
C TRP A 390 -5.37 -0.27 5.77
N GLU A 391 -5.19 0.86 6.45
CA GLU A 391 -5.38 2.19 5.86
C GLU A 391 -4.40 2.47 4.70
N SER A 392 -3.14 2.05 4.84
CA SER A 392 -2.13 2.19 3.76
C SER A 392 -2.54 1.43 2.49
N LEU A 393 -3.17 0.27 2.63
CA LEU A 393 -3.69 -0.50 1.50
C LEU A 393 -4.87 0.21 0.83
N TYR A 394 -5.79 0.76 1.62
CA TYR A 394 -6.90 1.55 1.09
C TYR A 394 -6.38 2.77 0.32
N ARG A 395 -5.43 3.50 0.89
CA ARG A 395 -4.77 4.65 0.22
C ARG A 395 -4.03 4.23 -1.04
N PHE A 396 -3.35 3.09 -1.04
CA PHE A 396 -2.72 2.53 -2.24
C PHE A 396 -3.74 2.24 -3.35
N LEU A 397 -4.88 1.63 -3.02
CA LEU A 397 -5.93 1.37 -3.99
C LEU A 397 -6.53 2.68 -4.52
N LEU A 398 -6.85 3.64 -3.64
CA LEU A 398 -7.31 4.96 -4.06
C LEU A 398 -6.33 5.65 -5.01
N LYS A 399 -5.03 5.60 -4.70
CA LYS A 399 -3.97 6.21 -5.51
C LYS A 399 -3.89 5.53 -6.87
N THR A 400 -3.79 4.21 -6.92
CA THR A 400 -3.67 3.47 -8.18
C THR A 400 -4.93 3.53 -9.04
N THR A 401 -6.12 3.64 -8.43
CA THR A 401 -7.40 3.72 -9.15
C THR A 401 -7.99 5.14 -9.19
N ALA A 402 -7.17 6.19 -9.05
CA ALA A 402 -7.66 7.55 -9.13
C ALA A 402 -8.29 7.85 -10.51
N HIS A 403 -9.37 8.63 -10.54
CA HIS A 403 -10.08 8.95 -11.80
C HIS A 403 -9.20 9.75 -12.76
N ASP A 404 -8.53 10.79 -12.24
CA ASP A 404 -7.50 11.48 -13.01
C ASP A 404 -6.26 10.55 -13.14
N PRO A 405 -5.82 10.21 -14.36
CA PRO A 405 -4.60 9.42 -14.57
C PRO A 405 -3.38 10.06 -13.93
N ALA A 406 -3.46 11.38 -13.78
CA ALA A 406 -2.42 12.13 -13.16
C ALA A 406 -2.26 11.74 -11.69
N ASP A 407 -3.36 11.60 -10.97
CA ASP A 407 -3.39 11.33 -9.54
C ASP A 407 -2.81 9.96 -9.15
N ARG A 408 -2.45 9.12 -10.11
CA ARG A 408 -1.91 7.77 -9.90
C ARG A 408 -0.39 7.78 -9.66
N LEU A 409 0.14 6.62 -9.27
CA LEU A 409 1.58 6.36 -9.39
C LEU A 409 1.96 6.35 -10.88
N GLN A 410 3.18 6.74 -11.24
CA GLN A 410 3.55 7.02 -12.64
C GLN A 410 4.38 5.90 -13.29
N SER A 411 4.85 4.92 -12.52
CA SER A 411 5.58 3.77 -13.06
C SER A 411 5.30 2.47 -12.31
N ALA A 412 5.53 1.33 -12.97
CA ALA A 412 5.43 0.02 -12.32
C ALA A 412 6.44 -0.14 -11.17
N ASP A 413 7.59 0.54 -11.24
CA ASP A 413 8.62 0.52 -10.20
C ASP A 413 8.16 1.30 -8.95
N GLU A 414 7.52 2.47 -9.11
CA GLU A 414 6.87 3.19 -8.01
C GLU A 414 5.75 2.38 -7.36
N VAL A 415 4.91 1.73 -8.18
CA VAL A 415 3.85 0.84 -7.69
C VAL A 415 4.45 -0.29 -6.86
N ALA A 416 5.54 -0.91 -7.33
CA ALA A 416 6.20 -2.00 -6.62
C ALA A 416 6.79 -1.53 -5.29
N GLN A 417 7.46 -0.38 -5.27
CA GLN A 417 8.04 0.18 -4.04
C GLN A 417 6.96 0.48 -3.00
N GLN A 418 5.89 1.20 -3.40
CA GLN A 418 4.83 1.58 -2.47
C GLN A 418 4.05 0.35 -1.98
N LEU A 419 3.76 -0.60 -2.88
CA LEU A 419 3.06 -1.84 -2.52
C LEU A 419 3.91 -2.73 -1.60
N TYR A 420 5.24 -2.74 -1.77
CA TYR A 420 6.15 -3.43 -0.85
C TYR A 420 6.12 -2.82 0.55
N GLY A 421 6.10 -1.48 0.67
CA GLY A 421 5.90 -0.80 1.96
C GLY A 421 4.57 -1.17 2.63
N VAL A 422 3.49 -1.27 1.85
CA VAL A 422 2.19 -1.75 2.35
C VAL A 422 2.26 -3.21 2.81
N LEU A 423 2.93 -4.09 2.05
CA LEU A 423 3.12 -5.49 2.46
C LEU A 423 3.88 -5.59 3.78
N ARG A 424 4.99 -4.85 3.92
CA ARG A 424 5.77 -4.79 5.17
C ARG A 424 4.88 -4.43 6.36
N GLU A 425 4.02 -3.43 6.19
CA GLU A 425 3.09 -2.99 7.24
C GLU A 425 2.15 -4.12 7.68
N ILE A 426 1.52 -4.78 6.71
CA ILE A 426 0.56 -5.85 6.96
C ILE A 426 1.23 -7.03 7.67
N VAL A 427 2.40 -7.46 7.18
CA VAL A 427 3.13 -8.61 7.72
C VAL A 427 3.65 -8.28 9.13
N ALA A 428 4.31 -7.13 9.30
CA ALA A 428 4.85 -6.73 10.60
C ALA A 428 3.79 -6.65 11.68
N THR A 429 2.63 -6.07 11.36
CA THR A 429 1.51 -5.95 12.31
C THR A 429 0.86 -7.30 12.59
N THR A 430 0.77 -8.19 11.60
CA THR A 430 0.16 -9.52 11.76
C THR A 430 1.03 -10.45 12.59
N GLU A 431 2.35 -10.40 12.40
CA GLU A 431 3.31 -11.27 13.06
C GLU A 431 3.91 -10.65 14.33
N SER A 432 3.65 -9.36 14.59
CA SER A 432 4.29 -8.59 15.67
C SER A 432 5.83 -8.63 15.59
N HIS A 433 6.36 -8.55 14.37
CA HIS A 433 7.80 -8.61 14.09
C HIS A 433 8.22 -7.47 13.15
N PRO A 434 9.27 -6.70 13.45
CA PRO A 434 9.71 -5.61 12.59
C PRO A 434 10.38 -6.12 11.32
N TYR A 435 10.00 -5.52 10.19
CA TYR A 435 10.59 -5.76 8.88
C TYR A 435 11.19 -4.44 8.39
N ALA A 436 12.32 -4.02 8.96
CA ALA A 436 12.99 -2.77 8.64
C ALA A 436 13.53 -2.76 7.19
N ALA A 437 13.36 -1.64 6.50
CA ALA A 437 13.96 -1.42 5.18
C ALA A 437 14.05 0.09 4.90
N ALA A 438 15.16 0.50 4.30
CA ALA A 438 15.41 1.89 3.95
C ALA A 438 14.41 2.38 2.89
N SER A 439 13.87 3.58 3.13
CA SER A 439 13.11 4.32 2.13
C SER A 439 14.06 4.93 1.09
N VAL A 440 13.60 5.03 -0.15
CA VAL A 440 14.34 5.77 -1.21
C VAL A 440 13.97 7.26 -1.21
N HIS A 441 12.86 7.65 -0.56
CA HIS A 441 12.37 9.02 -0.50
C HIS A 441 12.72 9.73 0.79
N PHE A 442 12.81 8.98 1.89
CA PHE A 442 13.05 9.50 3.22
C PHE A 442 14.27 8.87 3.89
N SER A 443 14.98 9.65 4.70
CA SER A 443 15.97 9.11 5.62
C SER A 443 15.30 8.25 6.70
N GLY A 444 16.10 7.59 7.54
CA GLY A 444 15.60 7.07 8.81
C GLY A 444 15.21 8.19 9.78
N ASP A 445 14.79 7.78 10.97
CA ASP A 445 14.53 8.65 12.12
C ASP A 445 15.72 9.57 12.42
N GLN A 446 15.45 10.85 12.68
CA GLN A 446 16.49 11.84 12.96
C GLN A 446 16.76 12.03 14.46
N LEU A 447 15.98 11.44 15.37
CA LEU A 447 16.22 11.55 16.80
C LEU A 447 17.62 11.06 17.24
N PRO A 448 18.15 9.92 16.74
CA PRO A 448 19.52 9.51 17.09
C PRO A 448 20.59 10.50 16.63
N ASN A 449 20.40 11.14 15.47
CA ASN A 449 21.34 12.15 14.96
C ASN A 449 21.28 13.42 15.80
N LEU A 450 20.07 13.88 16.14
CA LEU A 450 19.89 15.02 17.04
C LEU A 450 20.52 14.78 18.41
N PHE A 451 20.40 13.56 18.94
CA PHE A 451 21.02 13.19 20.20
C PHE A 451 22.55 13.22 20.11
N ALA A 452 23.13 12.72 19.01
CA ALA A 452 24.58 12.80 18.79
C ALA A 452 25.08 14.25 18.72
N ASP A 453 24.30 15.15 18.12
CA ASP A 453 24.68 16.56 17.96
C ASP A 453 24.51 17.41 19.24
N LEU A 454 23.45 17.14 20.03
CA LEU A 454 23.06 17.97 21.17
C LEU A 454 23.40 17.38 22.55
N GLY A 455 23.54 16.06 22.65
CA GLY A 455 23.76 15.34 23.91
C GLY A 455 22.77 15.73 25.00
N ASP A 456 23.27 16.03 26.20
CA ASP A 456 22.49 16.41 27.39
C ASP A 456 21.59 17.65 27.21
N LYS A 457 21.76 18.43 26.13
CA LYS A 457 20.90 19.58 25.82
C LYS A 457 19.57 19.18 25.18
N LEU A 458 19.46 17.93 24.70
CA LEU A 458 18.25 17.40 24.10
C LEU A 458 17.43 16.65 25.14
N ASP A 459 16.20 17.09 25.37
CA ASP A 459 15.21 16.24 26.02
C ASP A 459 14.68 15.23 24.99
N VAL A 460 15.27 14.02 25.00
CA VAL A 460 14.86 12.91 24.11
C VAL A 460 13.43 12.43 24.37
N THR A 461 12.88 12.75 25.55
CA THR A 461 11.51 12.38 25.90
C THR A 461 10.48 13.32 25.31
N ALA A 462 10.85 14.57 24.99
CA ALA A 462 9.94 15.56 24.43
C ALA A 462 9.63 15.31 22.95
N ALA A 463 8.41 15.66 22.53
CA ALA A 463 8.03 15.65 21.11
C ALA A 463 8.82 16.72 20.34
N THR A 464 9.38 16.35 19.18
CA THR A 464 10.11 17.30 18.33
C THR A 464 9.91 16.99 16.86
N TRP A 465 9.44 17.99 16.09
CA TRP A 465 9.30 17.88 14.64
C TRP A 465 10.65 17.69 13.94
N ARG A 466 11.76 18.08 14.59
CA ARG A 466 13.11 17.91 14.04
C ARG A 466 13.53 16.44 13.92
N ALA A 467 12.91 15.54 14.68
CA ALA A 467 13.14 14.11 14.58
C ALA A 467 12.53 13.47 13.31
N LEU A 468 11.67 14.20 12.59
CA LEU A 468 11.07 13.70 11.36
C LEU A 468 12.13 13.40 10.30
N PRO A 469 11.96 12.32 9.52
CA PRO A 469 12.81 12.01 8.39
C PRO A 469 13.05 13.18 7.43
N ALA A 470 14.27 13.31 6.94
CA ALA A 470 14.61 14.22 5.87
C ALA A 470 14.30 13.61 4.51
N LEU A 471 14.07 14.45 3.50
CA LEU A 471 13.99 14.00 2.11
C LEU A 471 15.37 13.52 1.65
N VAL A 472 15.39 12.36 0.98
CA VAL A 472 16.59 11.84 0.30
C VAL A 472 16.76 12.59 -1.01
N VAL A 473 17.98 13.05 -1.27
CA VAL A 473 18.32 13.72 -2.53
C VAL A 473 18.27 12.71 -3.66
N ASP A 474 17.53 13.03 -4.72
CA ASP A 474 17.52 12.24 -5.95
C ASP A 474 18.93 12.20 -6.56
N ALA A 475 19.52 11.00 -6.60
CA ALA A 475 20.88 10.79 -7.09
C ALA A 475 21.06 11.09 -8.59
N THR A 476 19.97 11.19 -9.34
CA THR A 476 19.96 11.52 -10.76
C THR A 476 19.76 13.02 -11.05
N ASP A 477 19.52 13.84 -10.02
CA ASP A 477 19.48 15.30 -10.16
C ASP A 477 20.90 15.88 -10.42
N LEU A 478 20.97 16.92 -11.23
CA LEU A 478 22.24 17.55 -11.63
C LEU A 478 22.99 18.18 -10.43
N ALA A 479 22.28 18.62 -9.40
CA ALA A 479 22.85 19.18 -8.19
C ALA A 479 23.22 18.13 -7.13
N ALA A 480 22.82 16.86 -7.31
CA ALA A 480 22.96 15.82 -6.30
C ALA A 480 24.40 15.65 -5.77
N PRO A 481 25.46 15.64 -6.61
CA PRO A 481 26.83 15.50 -6.12
C PRO A 481 27.25 16.65 -5.19
N TYR A 482 26.74 17.87 -5.40
CA TYR A 482 27.02 18.99 -4.52
C TYR A 482 26.22 18.88 -3.21
N LEU A 483 24.92 18.61 -3.31
CA LEU A 483 24.01 18.55 -2.16
C LEU A 483 24.39 17.45 -1.16
N ILE A 484 24.79 16.28 -1.66
CA ILE A 484 25.22 15.15 -0.82
C ILE A 484 26.51 15.48 -0.04
N ASN A 485 27.39 16.31 -0.60
CA ASN A 485 28.67 16.67 0.01
C ASN A 485 28.64 18.04 0.73
N LEU A 486 27.50 18.71 0.77
CA LEU A 486 27.37 19.99 1.45
C LEU A 486 27.48 19.78 2.97
N PRO A 487 28.49 20.37 3.65
CA PRO A 487 28.63 20.23 5.10
C PRO A 487 27.45 20.89 5.80
N ARG A 488 26.86 20.20 6.78
CA ARG A 488 25.77 20.74 7.61
C ARG A 488 26.38 21.45 8.81
N ILE A 489 26.55 22.77 8.71
CA ILE A 489 27.15 23.57 9.80
C ILE A 489 26.05 24.31 10.56
N SER A 490 25.24 25.09 9.84
CA SER A 490 24.06 25.74 10.38
C SER A 490 23.03 26.00 9.27
N PRO A 491 21.72 26.08 9.58
CA PRO A 491 20.72 26.30 8.54
C PRO A 491 20.93 27.60 7.74
N THR A 492 21.43 28.66 8.37
CA THR A 492 21.70 29.94 7.71
C THR A 492 22.93 29.90 6.81
N GLU A 493 23.98 29.16 7.20
CA GLU A 493 25.16 28.94 6.35
C GLU A 493 24.85 27.99 5.20
N ASP A 494 24.02 26.96 5.41
CA ASP A 494 23.53 26.06 4.36
C ASP A 494 22.83 26.87 3.25
N ILE A 495 21.93 27.79 3.63
CA ILE A 495 21.23 28.67 2.66
C ILE A 495 22.24 29.53 1.89
N ARG A 496 23.16 30.21 2.59
CA ARG A 496 24.17 31.07 1.95
C ARG A 496 25.07 30.28 0.99
N ALA A 497 25.49 29.08 1.38
CA ALA A 497 26.33 28.23 0.55
C ALA A 497 25.60 27.73 -0.70
N LEU A 498 24.28 27.50 -0.62
CA LEU A 498 23.45 27.16 -1.77
C LEU A 498 23.24 28.38 -2.69
N ASP A 499 22.96 29.55 -2.13
CA ASP A 499 22.78 30.78 -2.90
C ASP A 499 24.07 31.18 -3.63
N ASP A 500 25.22 31.13 -2.96
CA ASP A 500 26.53 31.41 -3.57
C ASP A 500 26.87 30.39 -4.68
N ALA A 501 26.59 29.10 -4.46
CA ALA A 501 26.83 28.07 -5.47
C ALA A 501 25.94 28.25 -6.72
N VAL A 502 24.69 28.67 -6.55
CA VAL A 502 23.79 28.99 -7.66
C VAL A 502 24.25 30.27 -8.37
N GLN A 503 24.54 31.34 -7.62
CA GLN A 503 24.93 32.64 -8.18
C GLN A 503 26.27 32.58 -8.93
N SER A 504 27.22 31.78 -8.44
CA SER A 504 28.51 31.56 -9.10
C SER A 504 28.43 30.59 -10.30
N GLY A 505 27.26 29.98 -10.55
CA GLY A 505 27.07 28.99 -11.61
C GLY A 505 27.72 27.64 -11.34
N ARG A 506 28.15 27.37 -10.10
CA ARG A 506 28.73 26.08 -9.69
C ARG A 506 27.69 24.96 -9.71
N VAL A 507 26.43 25.29 -9.42
CA VAL A 507 25.29 24.36 -9.37
C VAL A 507 24.09 25.03 -10.04
N GLN A 508 23.29 24.25 -10.78
CA GLN A 508 22.02 24.75 -11.32
C GLN A 508 20.95 24.79 -10.23
N GLU A 509 20.03 25.76 -10.28
CA GLU A 509 18.91 25.81 -9.35
C GLU A 509 17.82 24.78 -9.74
N THR A 510 18.07 23.53 -9.37
CA THR A 510 17.14 22.41 -9.55
C THR A 510 16.10 22.34 -8.43
N VAL A 511 15.10 21.47 -8.59
CA VAL A 511 14.10 21.18 -7.54
C VAL A 511 14.75 20.69 -6.25
N GLU A 512 15.80 19.85 -6.34
CA GLU A 512 16.53 19.36 -5.16
C GLU A 512 17.21 20.49 -4.38
N VAL A 513 17.79 21.48 -5.08
CA VAL A 513 18.36 22.68 -4.45
C VAL A 513 17.27 23.45 -3.72
N ARG A 514 16.11 23.66 -4.35
CA ARG A 514 14.97 24.36 -3.75
C ARG A 514 14.44 23.63 -2.51
N LEU A 515 14.26 22.31 -2.57
CA LEU A 515 13.83 21.50 -1.43
C LEU A 515 14.83 21.57 -0.28
N ARG A 516 16.15 21.53 -0.57
CA ARG A 516 17.19 21.66 0.45
C ARG A 516 17.18 23.05 1.11
N LYS A 517 17.01 24.14 0.32
CA LYS A 517 16.85 25.51 0.84
C LYS A 517 15.60 25.64 1.70
N ALA A 518 14.45 25.13 1.23
CA ALA A 518 13.19 25.15 1.96
C ALA A 518 13.31 24.43 3.33
N ARG A 519 13.98 23.27 3.38
CA ARG A 519 14.23 22.61 4.67
C ARG A 519 15.11 23.44 5.60
N ALA A 520 16.18 24.05 5.09
CA ALA A 520 17.04 24.91 5.90
C ALA A 520 16.31 26.16 6.43
N LEU A 521 15.38 26.74 5.65
CA LEU A 521 14.52 27.85 6.11
C LEU A 521 13.65 27.41 7.30
N ILE A 522 13.02 26.23 7.22
CA ILE A 522 12.23 25.66 8.32
C ILE A 522 13.11 25.48 9.56
N ASP A 523 14.31 24.92 9.40
CA ASP A 523 15.25 24.69 10.49
C ASP A 523 15.71 26.01 11.16
N SER A 524 15.78 27.11 10.42
CA SER A 524 16.05 28.46 10.95
C SER A 524 14.81 29.21 11.47
N GLY A 525 13.61 28.63 11.38
CA GLY A 525 12.36 29.27 11.79
C GLY A 525 11.84 30.34 10.82
N SER A 526 12.26 30.29 9.55
CA SER A 526 11.83 31.17 8.47
C SER A 526 10.85 30.46 7.54
N SER A 527 9.89 31.20 6.98
CA SER A 527 8.86 30.61 6.11
C SER A 527 9.48 30.04 4.82
N PRO A 528 9.20 28.77 4.46
CA PRO A 528 9.65 28.18 3.20
C PRO A 528 8.75 28.52 2.01
N GLN A 529 7.59 29.16 2.23
CA GLN A 529 6.51 29.33 1.24
C GLN A 529 7.00 29.87 -0.12
N PRO A 530 7.85 30.92 -0.20
CA PRO A 530 8.29 31.43 -1.50
C PRO A 530 9.04 30.40 -2.33
N ILE A 531 9.75 29.46 -1.70
CA ILE A 531 10.47 28.39 -2.39
C ILE A 531 9.52 27.24 -2.74
N LEU A 532 8.58 26.91 -1.86
CA LEU A 532 7.58 25.87 -2.12
C LEU A 532 6.65 26.26 -3.27
N ASP A 533 6.26 27.53 -3.38
CA ASP A 533 5.46 28.04 -4.49
C ASP A 533 6.17 27.83 -5.84
N LEU A 534 7.50 27.96 -5.88
CA LEU A 534 8.29 27.67 -7.09
C LEU A 534 8.33 26.17 -7.42
N VAL A 535 8.39 25.30 -6.41
CA VAL A 535 8.33 23.84 -6.62
C VAL A 535 6.96 23.46 -7.18
N VAL A 536 5.88 23.98 -6.58
CA VAL A 536 4.49 23.72 -7.02
C VAL A 536 4.20 24.34 -8.39
N ALA A 537 4.83 25.48 -8.74
CA ALA A 537 4.70 26.07 -10.07
C ALA A 537 5.36 25.23 -11.17
N ASP A 538 6.51 24.59 -10.87
CA ASP A 538 7.18 23.69 -11.80
C ASP A 538 6.42 22.36 -11.91
N ASP A 539 5.96 21.85 -10.78
CA ASP A 539 5.13 20.65 -10.70
C ASP A 539 4.10 20.76 -9.55
N PRO A 540 2.80 20.99 -9.86
CA PRO A 540 1.74 21.12 -8.86
C PRO A 540 1.54 19.91 -7.95
N TRP A 541 2.21 18.83 -8.30
CA TRP A 541 2.01 17.49 -7.81
C TRP A 541 3.21 16.94 -7.06
N ASP A 542 4.28 17.71 -6.93
CA ASP A 542 5.41 17.30 -6.13
C ASP A 542 5.01 17.24 -4.65
N TRP A 543 4.72 16.03 -4.18
CA TRP A 543 4.31 15.78 -2.80
C TRP A 543 5.37 16.23 -1.79
N ARG A 544 6.64 16.37 -2.20
CA ARG A 544 7.73 16.82 -1.33
C ARG A 544 7.53 18.26 -0.89
N ALA A 545 6.91 19.10 -1.72
CA ALA A 545 6.51 20.45 -1.31
C ALA A 545 5.46 20.40 -0.19
N LYS A 546 4.45 19.53 -0.32
CA LYS A 546 3.44 19.30 0.74
C LYS A 546 4.05 18.73 2.01
N TRP A 547 5.04 17.84 1.89
CA TRP A 547 5.78 17.32 3.05
C TRP A 547 6.48 18.44 3.81
N LEU A 548 7.23 19.31 3.12
CA LEU A 548 7.91 20.44 3.76
C LEU A 548 6.91 21.45 4.33
N GLN A 549 5.78 21.68 3.66
CA GLN A 549 4.68 22.48 4.19
C GLN A 549 4.14 21.87 5.50
N ALA A 550 3.92 20.56 5.55
CA ALA A 550 3.46 19.86 6.76
C ALA A 550 4.44 20.04 7.93
N VAL A 551 5.75 19.91 7.67
CA VAL A 551 6.80 20.12 8.68
C VAL A 551 6.81 21.58 9.16
N TRP A 552 6.70 22.55 8.25
CA TRP A 552 6.62 23.97 8.60
C TRP A 552 5.42 24.25 9.51
N VAL A 553 4.22 23.86 9.09
CA VAL A 553 2.98 24.07 9.83
C VAL A 553 3.02 23.37 11.21
N LEU A 554 3.60 22.16 11.27
CA LEU A 554 3.84 21.46 12.53
C LEU A 554 4.79 22.25 13.45
N SER A 555 5.85 22.85 12.90
CA SER A 555 6.79 23.69 13.67
C SER A 555 6.12 24.94 14.25
N GLN A 556 5.03 25.40 13.62
CA GLN A 556 4.20 26.52 14.08
C GLN A 556 3.08 26.07 15.03
N THR A 557 3.07 24.81 15.48
CA THR A 557 2.05 24.21 16.37
C THR A 557 0.63 24.19 15.80
N GLN A 558 0.49 24.24 14.47
CA GLN A 558 -0.80 24.20 13.77
C GLN A 558 -1.16 22.75 13.42
N TYR A 559 -1.49 21.97 14.44
CA TYR A 559 -1.57 20.51 14.33
C TYR A 559 -2.61 19.97 13.33
N ALA A 560 -3.80 20.58 13.27
CA ALA A 560 -4.86 20.13 12.35
C ALA A 560 -4.49 20.31 10.87
N GLU A 561 -3.85 21.43 10.54
CA GLU A 561 -3.39 21.72 9.17
C GLU A 561 -2.18 20.84 8.82
N ALA A 562 -1.24 20.66 9.75
CA ALA A 562 -0.12 19.73 9.56
C ALA A 562 -0.62 18.30 9.29
N ALA A 563 -1.62 17.85 10.06
CA ALA A 563 -2.24 16.55 9.87
C ALA A 563 -2.89 16.38 8.48
N ALA A 564 -3.56 17.41 7.97
CA ALA A 564 -4.12 17.38 6.62
C ALA A 564 -3.04 17.20 5.55
N HIS A 565 -1.93 17.95 5.65
CA HIS A 565 -0.81 17.82 4.72
C HIS A 565 -0.11 16.46 4.83
N PHE A 566 0.19 15.96 6.04
CA PHE A 566 0.78 14.62 6.21
C PHE A 566 -0.14 13.52 5.70
N SER A 567 -1.45 13.63 5.92
CA SER A 567 -2.44 12.70 5.38
C SER A 567 -2.46 12.73 3.84
N SER A 568 -2.32 13.90 3.20
CA SER A 568 -2.17 13.97 1.74
C SER A 568 -0.89 13.27 1.28
N VAL A 569 0.24 13.52 1.94
CA VAL A 569 1.51 12.86 1.58
C VAL A 569 1.43 11.35 1.78
N TRP A 570 0.70 10.88 2.81
CA TRP A 570 0.47 9.45 2.99
C TRP A 570 -0.37 8.84 1.85
N THR A 571 -1.37 9.55 1.33
CA THR A 571 -2.08 9.08 0.13
C THR A 571 -1.16 9.04 -1.09
N ASP A 572 -0.29 10.04 -1.23
CA ASP A 572 0.67 10.12 -2.34
C ASP A 572 1.76 9.04 -2.22
N GLN A 573 2.13 8.65 -1.00
CA GLN A 573 3.18 7.67 -0.66
C GLN A 573 2.67 6.65 0.39
N PRO A 574 1.77 5.73 0.01
CA PRO A 574 1.05 4.85 0.94
C PRO A 574 1.96 3.85 1.68
N GLY A 575 3.08 3.47 1.06
CA GLY A 575 4.06 2.54 1.62
C GLY A 575 5.03 3.17 2.61
N GLU A 576 5.10 4.51 2.70
CA GLU A 576 6.13 5.21 3.48
C GLU A 576 5.74 5.39 4.96
N LEU A 577 6.72 5.25 5.86
CA LEU A 577 6.53 5.44 7.32
C LEU A 577 6.60 6.91 7.74
N ALA A 578 7.38 7.73 7.04
CA ALA A 578 7.59 9.13 7.37
C ALA A 578 6.29 9.96 7.48
N PRO A 579 5.33 9.90 6.52
CA PRO A 579 4.06 10.62 6.65
C PRO A 579 3.20 10.11 7.81
N LYS A 580 3.27 8.82 8.15
CA LYS A 580 2.55 8.23 9.30
C LYS A 580 3.11 8.78 10.62
N LEU A 581 4.44 8.89 10.73
CA LEU A 581 5.10 9.50 11.89
C LEU A 581 4.77 10.99 12.02
N GLY A 582 4.79 11.74 10.91
CA GLY A 582 4.37 13.15 10.89
C GLY A 582 2.94 13.34 11.37
N LEU A 583 2.03 12.50 10.87
CA LEU A 583 0.64 12.49 11.30
C LEU A 583 0.48 12.09 12.78
N ALA A 584 1.29 11.16 13.28
CA ALA A 584 1.30 10.78 14.69
C ALA A 584 1.68 11.93 15.61
N LEU A 585 2.74 12.69 15.27
CA LEU A 585 3.15 13.89 16.01
C LEU A 585 2.09 14.99 15.97
N ALA A 586 1.44 15.19 14.82
CA ALA A 586 0.34 16.14 14.70
C ALA A 586 -0.87 15.73 15.56
N ALA A 587 -1.24 14.44 15.56
CA ALA A 587 -2.31 13.91 16.39
C ALA A 587 -1.98 14.02 17.89
N GLU A 588 -0.73 13.75 18.29
CA GLU A 588 -0.26 13.96 19.66
C GLU A 588 -0.41 15.43 20.09
N GLY A 589 0.06 16.37 19.26
CA GLY A 589 -0.06 17.81 19.54
C GLY A 589 -1.52 18.31 19.60
N ALA A 590 -2.41 17.69 18.82
CA ALA A 590 -3.85 17.95 18.85
C ALA A 590 -4.59 17.27 20.02
N ALA A 591 -3.88 16.53 20.88
CA ALA A 591 -4.43 15.72 21.97
C ALA A 591 -5.39 14.59 21.53
N GLU A 592 -5.22 14.08 20.31
CA GLU A 592 -5.92 12.89 19.80
C GLU A 592 -5.14 11.62 20.16
N LEU A 593 -5.07 11.32 21.45
CA LEU A 593 -4.17 10.31 22.02
C LEU A 593 -4.35 8.91 21.42
N GLU A 594 -5.59 8.50 21.15
CA GLU A 594 -5.90 7.18 20.57
C GLU A 594 -5.34 7.05 19.16
N ARG A 595 -5.55 8.06 18.32
CA ARG A 595 -5.06 8.08 16.93
C ARG A 595 -3.54 8.18 16.88
N ALA A 596 -2.95 9.03 17.74
CA ALA A 596 -1.49 9.13 17.87
C ALA A 596 -0.88 7.79 18.31
N ALA A 597 -1.48 7.11 19.29
CA ALA A 597 -1.02 5.81 19.76
C ALA A 597 -1.06 4.75 18.64
N GLN A 598 -2.15 4.68 17.87
CA GLN A 598 -2.27 3.76 16.73
C GLN A 598 -1.16 4.00 15.69
N LEU A 599 -0.90 5.26 15.33
CA LEU A 599 0.09 5.60 14.30
C LEU A 599 1.52 5.39 14.79
N PHE A 600 1.84 5.76 16.03
CA PHE A 600 3.16 5.50 16.60
C PHE A 600 3.43 4.00 16.72
N ASP A 601 2.45 3.24 17.22
CA ASP A 601 2.56 1.78 17.34
C ASP A 601 2.76 1.12 15.99
N LEU A 602 2.03 1.55 14.96
CA LEU A 602 2.22 1.10 13.58
C LEU A 602 3.66 1.32 13.12
N VAL A 603 4.17 2.56 13.21
CA VAL A 603 5.51 2.91 12.72
C VAL A 603 6.59 2.07 13.42
N CYS A 604 6.58 1.99 14.75
CA CYS A 604 7.59 1.25 15.49
C CYS A 604 7.40 -0.27 15.47
N THR A 605 6.26 -0.78 15.04
CA THR A 605 6.05 -2.21 14.79
C THR A 605 6.63 -2.61 13.44
N VAL A 606 6.54 -1.75 12.44
CA VAL A 606 7.14 -2.00 11.12
C VAL A 606 8.65 -1.84 11.16
N ASP A 607 9.15 -0.83 11.86
CA ASP A 607 10.58 -0.51 11.94
C ASP A 607 10.92 0.07 13.33
N ASP A 608 11.61 -0.72 14.13
CA ASP A 608 12.02 -0.37 15.50
C ASP A 608 13.22 0.60 15.55
N GLY A 609 13.78 0.97 14.39
CA GLY A 609 14.72 2.07 14.24
C GLY A 609 14.07 3.46 14.36
N TYR A 610 12.73 3.55 14.29
CA TYR A 610 11.98 4.79 14.49
C TYR A 610 11.78 5.11 15.98
N ILE A 611 12.88 5.48 16.64
CA ILE A 611 12.91 5.75 18.08
C ILE A 611 11.97 6.89 18.48
N SER A 612 11.82 7.92 17.65
CA SER A 612 10.85 9.00 17.89
C SER A 612 9.41 8.49 17.97
N ALA A 613 9.06 7.44 17.22
CA ALA A 613 7.77 6.79 17.30
C ALA A 613 7.60 6.01 18.61
N ILE A 614 8.65 5.32 19.06
CA ILE A 614 8.65 4.59 20.34
C ILE A 614 8.43 5.54 21.52
N PHE A 615 9.19 6.64 21.57
CA PHE A 615 9.03 7.67 22.60
C PHE A 615 7.65 8.36 22.50
N GLY A 616 7.17 8.61 21.27
CA GLY A 616 5.81 9.11 21.03
C GLY A 616 4.73 8.19 21.59
N LEU A 617 4.81 6.88 21.31
CA LEU A 617 3.90 5.88 21.85
C LEU A 617 3.91 5.89 23.39
N ALA A 618 5.10 5.96 23.99
CA ALA A 618 5.25 5.99 25.43
C ALA A 618 4.60 7.25 26.06
N ARG A 619 4.78 8.42 25.44
CA ARG A 619 4.16 9.67 25.88
C ARG A 619 2.63 9.62 25.81
N VAL A 620 2.06 9.21 24.68
CA VAL A 620 0.60 9.20 24.51
C VAL A 620 -0.08 8.16 25.41
N ARG A 621 0.58 7.01 25.63
CA ARG A 621 0.12 5.99 26.60
C ARG A 621 0.14 6.52 28.03
N SER A 622 1.22 7.21 28.42
CA SER A 622 1.31 7.87 29.72
C SER A 622 0.22 8.94 29.89
N ALA A 623 -0.04 9.76 28.87
CA ALA A 623 -1.08 10.78 28.88
C ALA A 623 -2.49 10.19 28.98
N ALA A 624 -2.71 8.99 28.42
CA ALA A 624 -3.95 8.23 28.55
C ALA A 624 -4.09 7.47 29.89
N GLY A 625 -3.09 7.54 30.78
CA GLY A 625 -3.06 6.80 32.05
C GLY A 625 -2.65 5.33 31.92
N ASP A 626 -2.27 4.88 30.72
CA ASP A 626 -1.76 3.52 30.46
C ASP A 626 -0.25 3.45 30.77
N ARG A 627 0.05 3.38 32.07
CA ARG A 627 1.42 3.29 32.58
C ARG A 627 2.13 2.03 32.08
N ALA A 628 1.46 0.89 32.10
CA ALA A 628 2.05 -0.38 31.66
C ALA A 628 2.40 -0.34 30.17
N GLY A 629 1.53 0.22 29.33
CA GLY A 629 1.78 0.44 27.91
C GLY A 629 2.90 1.44 27.65
N SER A 630 3.01 2.51 28.45
CA SER A 630 4.11 3.49 28.35
C SER A 630 5.48 2.84 28.62
N VAL A 631 5.55 2.05 29.68
CA VAL A 631 6.73 1.28 30.04
C VAL A 631 7.10 0.26 28.97
N ALA A 632 6.12 -0.52 28.50
CA ALA A 632 6.33 -1.51 27.44
C ALA A 632 6.81 -0.86 26.14
N ALA A 633 6.34 0.35 25.82
CA ALA A 633 6.82 1.10 24.68
C ALA A 633 8.32 1.43 24.80
N PHE A 634 8.77 2.04 25.90
CA PHE A 634 10.20 2.35 26.09
C PHE A 634 11.11 1.11 26.02
N GLU A 635 10.62 -0.04 26.49
CA GLU A 635 11.37 -1.30 26.45
C GLU A 635 11.56 -1.87 25.04
N ARG A 636 10.85 -1.34 24.02
CA ARG A 636 11.05 -1.70 22.61
C ARG A 636 12.30 -1.09 21.99
N VAL A 637 12.90 -0.07 22.61
CA VAL A 637 14.09 0.58 22.06
C VAL A 637 15.23 -0.46 21.94
N PRO A 638 15.82 -0.66 20.75
CA PRO A 638 16.88 -1.64 20.56
C PRO A 638 18.10 -1.33 21.42
N THR A 639 18.76 -2.37 21.94
CA THR A 639 19.99 -2.24 22.77
C THR A 639 21.16 -1.61 22.02
N SER A 640 21.15 -1.64 20.69
CA SER A 640 22.13 -0.98 19.83
C SER A 640 21.90 0.52 19.64
N SER A 641 20.77 1.06 20.12
CA SER A 641 20.43 2.47 19.96
C SER A 641 21.27 3.36 20.88
N ALA A 642 21.70 4.51 20.39
CA ALA A 642 22.45 5.50 21.17
C ALA A 642 21.66 6.05 22.37
N VAL A 643 20.32 6.05 22.27
CA VAL A 643 19.40 6.53 23.33
C VAL A 643 18.81 5.38 24.15
N TYR A 644 19.39 4.18 24.09
CA TYR A 644 18.89 3.02 24.84
C TYR A 644 18.90 3.27 26.36
N ILE A 645 19.99 3.86 26.89
CA ILE A 645 20.10 4.15 28.32
C ILE A 645 19.00 5.14 28.75
N ASP A 646 18.79 6.21 27.98
CA ASP A 646 17.74 7.19 28.23
C ASP A 646 16.33 6.58 28.18
N ALA A 647 16.07 5.67 27.24
CA ALA A 647 14.81 4.95 27.15
C ALA A 647 14.57 4.07 28.38
N GLN A 648 15.58 3.32 28.84
CA GLN A 648 15.47 2.50 30.05
C GLN A 648 15.29 3.34 31.31
N LEU A 649 15.94 4.50 31.37
CA LEU A 649 15.75 5.48 32.46
C LEU A 649 14.33 6.04 32.44
N ALA A 650 13.80 6.38 31.26
CA ALA A 650 12.43 6.84 31.09
C ALA A 650 11.41 5.74 31.45
N ALA A 651 11.68 4.47 31.11
CA ALA A 651 10.87 3.33 31.53
C ALA A 651 10.85 3.16 33.06
N ALA A 652 12.01 3.28 33.72
CA ALA A 652 12.09 3.22 35.18
C ALA A 652 11.30 4.37 35.83
N ARG A 653 11.41 5.60 35.30
CA ARG A 653 10.61 6.74 35.76
C ARG A 653 9.11 6.55 35.54
N ALA A 654 8.71 6.07 34.38
CA ALA A 654 7.30 5.79 34.06
C ALA A 654 6.69 4.73 34.98
N ARG A 655 7.47 3.77 35.50
CA ARG A 655 7.01 2.82 36.52
C ARG A 655 6.69 3.50 37.86
N VAL A 656 7.44 4.54 38.21
CA VAL A 656 7.42 5.19 39.53
C VAL A 656 6.37 6.31 39.60
N THR A 657 5.90 6.83 38.47
CA THR A 657 4.90 7.90 38.43
C THR A 657 3.49 7.40 38.85
N GLY A 658 2.78 8.25 39.61
CA GLY A 658 1.40 7.99 40.02
C GLY A 658 1.27 6.97 41.16
N SER A 659 0.22 6.13 41.13
CA SER A 659 -0.06 5.10 42.14
C SER A 659 0.74 3.82 41.89
N ALA A 660 2.07 3.90 42.00
CA ALA A 660 2.95 2.76 41.77
C ALA A 660 2.80 1.66 42.82
N THR A 661 2.91 0.40 42.42
CA THR A 661 2.96 -0.74 43.35
C THR A 661 4.38 -0.93 43.88
N LEU A 662 4.52 -1.58 45.04
CA LEU A 662 5.85 -1.92 45.57
C LEU A 662 6.69 -2.73 44.57
N GLN A 663 6.06 -3.63 43.81
CA GLN A 663 6.73 -4.42 42.78
C GLN A 663 7.30 -3.52 41.67
N ASP A 664 6.58 -2.49 41.24
CA ASP A 664 7.06 -1.54 40.22
C ASP A 664 8.31 -0.80 40.69
N LEU A 665 8.36 -0.41 41.97
CA LEU A 665 9.50 0.27 42.57
C LEU A 665 10.73 -0.63 42.65
N LEU A 666 10.54 -1.90 43.04
CA LEU A 666 11.62 -2.90 43.07
C LEU A 666 12.18 -3.16 41.67
N VAL A 667 11.31 -3.29 40.67
CA VAL A 667 11.73 -3.46 39.26
C VAL A 667 12.46 -2.22 38.76
N ALA A 668 11.94 -1.02 39.03
CA ALA A 668 12.59 0.23 38.64
C ALA A 668 13.99 0.39 39.26
N ALA A 669 14.13 0.09 40.56
CA ALA A 669 15.43 0.08 41.24
C ALA A 669 16.42 -0.90 40.58
N GLY A 670 15.99 -2.15 40.37
CA GLY A 670 16.83 -3.16 39.72
C GLY A 670 17.18 -2.85 38.26
N MET A 671 16.37 -2.07 37.54
CA MET A 671 16.73 -1.55 36.23
C MET A 671 17.84 -0.50 36.34
N VAL A 672 17.65 0.51 37.19
CA VAL A 672 18.59 1.63 37.35
C VAL A 672 19.97 1.15 37.84
N ASP A 673 20.01 0.16 38.74
CA ASP A 673 21.26 -0.42 39.23
C ASP A 673 22.07 -1.16 38.14
N ARG A 674 21.40 -1.68 37.11
CA ARG A 674 22.06 -2.37 35.98
C ARG A 674 22.54 -1.42 34.88
N LEU A 675 22.07 -0.17 34.88
CA LEU A 675 22.44 0.82 33.87
C LEU A 675 23.79 1.47 34.19
N LEU A 676 24.57 1.70 33.13
CA LEU A 676 25.83 2.45 33.19
C LEU A 676 25.53 3.96 33.26
N LEU A 677 25.14 4.41 34.45
CA LEU A 677 24.84 5.81 34.77
C LEU A 677 25.96 6.44 35.58
N ASP A 678 26.13 7.76 35.42
CA ASP A 678 26.92 8.56 36.35
C ASP A 678 26.29 8.57 37.75
N ALA A 679 27.09 8.94 38.75
CA ALA A 679 26.67 8.87 40.15
C ALA A 679 25.50 9.81 40.46
N ASP A 680 25.42 10.97 39.81
CA ASP A 680 24.42 12.00 40.08
C ASP A 680 23.07 11.57 39.49
N THR A 681 23.04 11.11 38.23
CA THR A 681 21.83 10.59 37.58
C THR A 681 21.27 9.39 38.33
N ARG A 682 22.12 8.43 38.74
CA ARG A 682 21.69 7.28 39.54
C ARG A 682 21.09 7.72 40.87
N ALA A 683 21.77 8.63 41.58
CA ALA A 683 21.28 9.12 42.88
C ALA A 683 19.96 9.88 42.76
N MET A 684 19.76 10.64 41.68
CA MET A 684 18.51 11.36 41.41
C MET A 684 17.33 10.39 41.24
N VAL A 685 17.47 9.38 40.37
CA VAL A 685 16.38 8.43 40.14
C VAL A 685 16.13 7.53 41.35
N HIS A 686 17.17 7.17 42.11
CA HIS A 686 16.98 6.49 43.39
C HIS A 686 16.20 7.35 44.39
N ALA A 687 16.43 8.66 44.42
CA ALA A 687 15.64 9.58 45.25
C ALA A 687 14.17 9.62 44.80
N GLU A 688 13.90 9.69 43.49
CA GLU A 688 12.53 9.62 42.92
C GLU A 688 11.81 8.32 43.33
N ILE A 689 12.49 7.17 43.24
CA ILE A 689 11.96 5.87 43.68
C ILE A 689 11.66 5.86 45.18
N LEU A 690 12.56 6.38 46.01
CA LEU A 690 12.38 6.46 47.46
C LEU A 690 11.25 7.42 47.86
N GLU A 691 11.01 8.49 47.10
CA GLU A 691 9.87 9.38 47.31
C GLU A 691 8.54 8.69 47.04
N ALA A 692 8.45 7.97 45.92
CA ALA A 692 7.26 7.15 45.62
C ALA A 692 7.06 6.05 46.67
N ALA A 693 8.15 5.43 47.13
CA ALA A 693 8.14 4.46 48.22
C ALA A 693 7.53 5.07 49.49
N LEU A 694 8.04 6.24 49.90
CA LEU A 694 7.60 6.95 51.09
C LEU A 694 6.13 7.38 51.00
N ALA A 695 5.67 7.80 49.83
CA ALA A 695 4.27 8.17 49.60
C ALA A 695 3.31 6.97 49.67
N GLY A 696 3.78 5.77 49.30
CA GLY A 696 2.99 4.54 49.36
C GLY A 696 2.98 3.85 50.72
N VAL A 697 4.05 4.00 51.51
CA VAL A 697 4.14 3.51 52.89
C VAL A 697 3.13 4.25 53.77
N GLY A 698 2.06 3.56 54.16
CA GLY A 698 0.92 4.11 54.90
C GLY A 698 -0.41 4.02 54.13
N SER A 699 -0.38 3.71 52.83
CA SER A 699 -1.60 3.36 52.10
C SER A 699 -2.02 1.93 52.44
N SER A 700 -3.32 1.66 52.55
CA SER A 700 -3.87 0.32 52.75
C SER A 700 -3.67 -0.62 51.55
N ALA A 701 -3.08 -0.13 50.46
CA ALA A 701 -2.92 -0.87 49.21
C ALA A 701 -1.68 -1.78 49.18
N TRP A 702 -0.73 -1.62 50.11
CA TRP A 702 0.52 -2.38 50.10
C TRP A 702 0.51 -3.48 51.15
N THR A 703 0.74 -4.72 50.70
CA THR A 703 1.10 -5.82 51.61
C THR A 703 2.61 -5.92 51.62
N ILE A 704 3.25 -5.49 52.70
CA ILE A 704 4.70 -5.42 52.83
C ILE A 704 5.17 -6.62 53.65
N ASP A 705 5.96 -7.50 53.05
CA ASP A 705 6.69 -8.52 53.80
C ASP A 705 7.85 -7.84 54.55
N PRO A 706 8.03 -8.07 55.87
CA PRO A 706 9.12 -7.49 56.66
C PRO A 706 10.53 -7.74 56.10
N SER A 707 10.72 -8.77 55.27
CA SER A 707 11.98 -9.09 54.60
C SER A 707 12.22 -8.34 53.28
N THR A 708 11.23 -7.57 52.80
CA THR A 708 11.37 -6.83 51.54
C THR A 708 12.24 -5.60 51.76
N GLU A 709 13.30 -5.48 50.96
CA GLU A 709 14.18 -4.33 50.92
C GLU A 709 14.08 -3.61 49.57
N LEU A 710 14.04 -2.28 49.61
CA LEU A 710 14.13 -1.42 48.43
C LEU A 710 15.42 -0.62 48.52
N LEU A 711 16.30 -0.74 47.52
CA LEU A 711 17.61 -0.06 47.50
C LEU A 711 18.45 -0.34 48.77
N GLY A 712 18.34 -1.55 49.31
CA GLY A 712 19.06 -2.02 50.51
C GLY A 712 18.53 -1.46 51.84
N VAL A 713 17.31 -0.92 51.87
CA VAL A 713 16.65 -0.49 53.11
C VAL A 713 15.27 -1.12 53.26
N ALA A 714 14.88 -1.43 54.50
CA ALA A 714 13.53 -1.91 54.81
C ALA A 714 12.47 -0.91 54.36
N VAL A 715 11.36 -1.40 53.82
CA VAL A 715 10.24 -0.59 53.30
C VAL A 715 9.37 -0.07 54.45
N GLU A 716 9.98 0.77 55.29
CA GLU A 716 9.37 1.41 56.46
C GLU A 716 9.61 2.91 56.42
N GLU A 717 8.66 3.72 56.91
CA GLU A 717 8.70 5.19 56.77
C GLU A 717 10.02 5.79 57.25
N ARG A 718 10.49 5.36 58.43
CA ARG A 718 11.73 5.86 59.04
C ARG A 718 12.96 5.51 58.22
N SER A 719 13.03 4.29 57.69
CA SER A 719 14.17 3.79 56.91
C SER A 719 14.24 4.47 55.54
N LEU A 720 13.10 4.62 54.87
CA LEU A 720 12.98 5.33 53.59
C LEU A 720 13.34 6.81 53.72
N ARG A 721 12.85 7.51 54.75
CA ARG A 721 13.20 8.91 55.03
C ARG A 721 14.70 9.11 55.24
N ARG A 722 15.36 8.20 55.98
CA ARG A 722 16.83 8.24 56.18
C ARG A 722 17.58 8.04 54.87
N ALA A 723 17.18 7.05 54.07
CA ALA A 723 17.80 6.79 52.78
C ALA A 723 17.66 8.00 51.84
N LEU A 724 16.46 8.59 51.79
CA LEU A 724 16.17 9.76 50.97
C LEU A 724 16.94 11.01 51.43
N GLU A 725 17.03 11.27 52.74
CA GLU A 725 17.89 12.34 53.29
C GLU A 725 19.35 12.14 52.84
N SER A 726 19.87 10.92 52.92
CA SER A 726 21.25 10.62 52.49
C SER A 726 21.45 10.93 51.01
N LYS A 727 20.53 10.49 50.14
CA LYS A 727 20.62 10.75 48.69
C LYS A 727 20.61 12.24 48.37
N TYR A 728 19.72 13.02 48.99
CA TYR A 728 19.71 14.47 48.78
C TYR A 728 20.97 15.17 49.28
N ARG A 729 21.57 14.70 50.38
CA ARG A 729 22.85 15.23 50.86
C ARG A 729 24.00 14.90 49.91
N ASP A 730 24.02 13.70 49.35
CA ASP A 730 25.04 13.29 48.37
C ASP A 730 24.92 14.12 47.08
N LEU A 731 23.70 14.27 46.54
CA LEU A 731 23.42 15.15 45.40
C LEU A 731 23.81 16.61 45.71
N GLY A 732 23.51 17.12 46.90
CA GLY A 732 23.87 18.48 47.31
C GLY A 732 25.38 18.73 47.36
N ARG A 733 26.19 17.70 47.68
CA ARG A 733 27.65 17.78 47.62
C ARG A 733 28.17 17.83 46.19
N ALA A 734 27.54 17.10 45.27
CA ALA A 734 27.90 17.06 43.85
C ALA A 734 27.36 18.25 43.03
N ALA A 735 26.35 18.97 43.54
CA ALA A 735 25.69 20.08 42.86
C ALA A 735 26.68 21.14 42.34
N ARG A 736 26.52 21.49 41.06
CA ARG A 736 27.41 22.40 40.32
C ARG A 736 27.11 23.88 40.60
N SER A 737 25.91 24.18 41.12
CA SER A 737 25.50 25.55 41.46
C SER A 737 25.09 25.69 42.92
N SER A 738 25.32 26.88 43.49
CA SER A 738 24.90 27.17 44.88
C SER A 738 23.38 27.13 45.06
N ALA A 739 22.61 27.50 44.03
CA ALA A 739 21.15 27.48 44.07
C ALA A 739 20.60 26.04 44.09
N GLU A 740 21.16 25.16 43.27
CA GLU A 740 20.82 23.73 43.26
C GLU A 740 21.18 23.06 44.58
N ARG A 741 22.38 23.33 45.11
CA ARG A 741 22.81 22.84 46.43
C ARG A 741 21.83 23.23 47.53
N LEU A 742 21.39 24.49 47.57
CA LEU A 742 20.43 24.97 48.56
C LEU A 742 19.10 24.20 48.45
N ARG A 743 18.55 24.07 47.23
CA ARG A 743 17.31 23.31 47.00
C ARG A 743 17.41 21.86 47.47
N LEU A 744 18.53 21.18 47.20
CA LEU A 744 18.74 19.78 47.60
C LEU A 744 18.90 19.64 49.12
N VAL A 745 19.58 20.58 49.77
CA VAL A 745 19.69 20.62 51.24
C VAL A 745 18.33 20.86 51.89
N ASP A 746 17.51 21.75 51.33
CA ASP A 746 16.15 21.99 51.82
C ASP A 746 15.27 20.74 51.68
N ARG A 747 15.33 20.03 50.54
CA ARG A 747 14.67 18.73 50.37
C ARG A 747 15.15 17.71 51.40
N ALA A 748 16.46 17.60 51.62
CA ALA A 748 17.03 16.70 52.64
C ALA A 748 16.51 17.00 54.05
N ASN A 749 16.36 18.27 54.41
CA ASN A 749 15.85 18.69 55.70
C ASN A 749 14.34 18.40 55.84
N ALA A 750 13.57 18.58 54.77
CA ALA A 750 12.13 18.33 54.76
C ALA A 750 11.76 16.84 54.95
N VAL A 751 12.58 15.92 54.43
CA VAL A 751 12.32 14.48 54.51
C VAL A 751 12.91 13.81 55.76
N ARG A 752 13.74 14.54 56.53
CA ARG A 752 14.43 14.04 57.73
C ARG A 752 13.45 13.33 58.69
N PRO A 753 13.77 12.12 59.19
CA PRO A 753 12.91 11.42 60.14
C PRO A 753 12.79 12.18 61.45
N VAL A 754 11.56 12.30 61.97
CA VAL A 754 11.31 12.91 63.28
C VAL A 754 11.90 12.02 64.38
N THR A 755 12.76 12.59 65.21
CA THR A 755 13.28 11.94 66.42
C THR A 755 12.24 12.08 67.52
N VAL A 756 11.49 11.02 67.78
CA VAL A 756 10.64 10.94 68.98
C VAL A 756 11.56 10.57 70.13
N PHE A 757 11.87 11.55 71.00
CA PHE A 757 12.62 11.34 72.23
C PHE A 757 11.70 10.85 73.35
#